data_AF-A0A0K2T046-F1
#
_entry.id   AF-A0A0K2T046-F1
#
_cell.length_a   1.000
_cell.length_b   1.000
_cell.length_c   1.000
_cell.angle_alpha   90.00
_cell.angle_beta   90.00
_cell.angle_gamma   90.00
#
_symmetry.space_group_name_H-M   'P 1'
#
loop_
_entity.id
_entity.type
_entity.pdbx_description
1 polymer ?
#
loop_
_entity_poly.entity_id
_entity_poly.type
_entity_poly.pdbx_seq_one_letter_code
_entity_poly.pdbx_strand_id
1 'polypeptide(L)'
;MLINSVIPIVFFCILYSAIGRVQSSEKNNFRGNEWVNPRTDDEFTYVVSADRLNEIRNEKMYPFFDSGGNDGNGDFQLNIRDTQPQVNKQLNFLLPFYGFGFNYTWLSLHGHISFSDSPHQFPEYPLSFPIQEWPRVSDPSFIGIFYSRCKVGQLNGNEEEEYARRKPGVYFRLERDLYWRKDQFGVELRERVKWDIRESMVGSETFRPKHIVIATWKNVSFAGGITSATRLTNTFQAVIVTDEVRTYAIFIYEWMGWTTHTEAGGDTTTGQGGTPAFVGFNAGNGTKAYEYMPYSQTTLIRDLPGNGGANGFPGRHIFRIDENIIPGVCIRDLIGTNLPLTFAPENGNMLGGTMVNMTGPCFLPKMRITCRFNTKDSEGIVLNENRASCIMPWTEAEGWVDFEISLDGGPFYWKGKFYVEPPSVSPSLVWFEENTFHELDPGTMTLNWDWKNLTMNFNAKVSISVWGYLENHIEPELLYIDMIEQSSQNDGITTMSTADFYERDNGDYLRQCEFGFIMINITNPEKEIGMKTSPTIWSRPIPLGWYFNEQWRRFEGNDWVEKRCDRWTKRDRLLKYFTNELPMCPCLLRQAIVDRGRYAPDFDCDQDGNTQCFYHQGAQHCVVTALPNHDGAGQQCCYDLAGYLMLTADNKWGGTPFRVHGLGVLPWNEANKIPSLSHWLHDKTSFYTCCLWQDEQSQGCQNYRFERRSSQDCVGYQPPGGGRLPKIL
;
A
#
# COMPACT_ATOMS: atom_id res chain seq x y z
N MET A 1 -0.99 25.81 61.56
CA MET A 1 -1.03 26.97 62.47
C MET A 1 -0.01 26.71 63.58
N LEU A 2 1.11 27.45 63.60
CA LEU A 2 2.05 27.58 64.74
C LEU A 2 2.87 26.31 65.15
N ILE A 3 4.14 26.35 65.57
CA ILE A 3 5.25 27.32 65.39
C ILE A 3 6.61 26.66 65.74
N ASN A 4 7.71 27.17 65.17
CA ASN A 4 9.14 27.14 65.57
C ASN A 4 9.83 25.86 66.15
N SER A 5 10.86 25.41 65.43
CA SER A 5 12.30 25.52 65.77
C SER A 5 12.76 25.57 67.24
N VAL A 6 13.85 24.84 67.57
CA VAL A 6 15.11 25.37 68.18
C VAL A 6 16.24 24.32 68.20
N ILE A 7 17.47 24.76 67.97
CA ILE A 7 18.76 24.04 68.06
C ILE A 7 19.55 24.64 69.25
N PRO A 8 20.32 23.86 70.05
CA PRO A 8 21.76 24.16 70.20
C PRO A 8 22.67 22.90 70.19
N ILE A 9 23.79 22.84 69.45
CA ILE A 9 25.17 23.32 69.75
C ILE A 9 25.81 22.54 70.95
N VAL A 10 26.97 21.87 70.83
CA VAL A 10 28.32 22.40 71.21
C VAL A 10 29.45 21.38 70.88
N PHE A 11 30.47 21.84 70.11
CA PHE A 11 31.93 21.54 70.15
C PHE A 11 32.48 20.08 70.11
N PHE A 12 33.70 19.76 69.64
CA PHE A 12 34.75 20.31 68.75
C PHE A 12 35.99 19.40 68.99
N CYS A 13 36.73 18.99 67.95
CA CYS A 13 38.19 19.19 67.80
C CYS A 13 38.81 18.31 66.68
N ILE A 14 39.36 18.91 65.60
CA ILE A 14 40.81 19.07 65.22
C ILE A 14 41.61 17.73 65.19
N LEU A 15 42.46 17.31 64.24
CA LEU A 15 43.30 17.88 63.17
C LEU A 15 43.19 17.00 61.86
N TYR A 16 43.67 17.32 60.64
CA TYR A 16 44.35 18.51 60.04
C TYR A 16 44.23 18.57 58.48
N SER A 17 44.52 19.76 57.94
CA SER A 17 45.30 20.15 56.72
C SER A 17 45.54 19.18 55.52
N ALA A 18 45.60 19.62 54.25
CA ALA A 18 45.68 21.01 53.73
C ALA A 18 45.44 21.15 52.20
N ILE A 19 44.91 22.33 51.80
CA ILE A 19 45.20 23.11 50.56
C ILE A 19 44.83 22.47 49.19
N GLY A 20 44.08 23.10 48.27
CA GLY A 20 43.31 24.36 48.23
C GLY A 20 42.56 24.43 46.87
N ARG A 21 41.27 24.81 46.74
CA ARG A 21 40.62 26.13 46.92
C ARG A 21 41.21 27.17 45.93
N VAL A 22 40.46 27.76 45.00
CA VAL A 22 39.46 28.87 45.09
C VAL A 22 38.87 29.04 43.64
N GLN A 23 37.67 29.54 43.31
CA GLN A 23 36.66 30.42 43.97
C GLN A 23 35.20 29.91 43.75
N SER A 24 34.24 30.83 43.58
CA SER A 24 32.82 30.69 43.19
C SER A 24 32.34 32.00 42.51
N SER A 25 31.13 31.97 41.91
CA SER A 25 30.40 33.07 41.22
C SER A 25 30.88 33.39 39.78
N GLU A 26 30.01 33.55 38.77
CA GLU A 26 28.89 34.50 38.70
C GLU A 26 27.62 33.96 37.99
N LYS A 27 26.49 34.64 38.19
CA LYS A 27 25.34 34.58 37.28
C LYS A 27 25.69 35.37 36.02
N ASN A 28 25.54 34.78 34.82
CA ASN A 28 25.38 35.57 33.60
C ASN A 28 24.42 34.89 32.63
N ASN A 29 23.58 35.71 31.99
CA ASN A 29 22.65 35.28 30.95
C ASN A 29 23.42 34.79 29.72
N PHE A 30 23.10 33.61 29.21
CA PHE A 30 23.46 33.24 27.85
C PHE A 30 22.22 33.20 26.96
N ARG A 31 22.09 34.23 26.13
CA ARG A 31 21.40 34.17 24.84
C ARG A 31 22.42 33.72 23.80
N GLY A 32 22.03 32.84 22.88
CA GLY A 32 22.84 32.46 21.72
C GLY A 32 22.90 30.95 21.52
N ASN A 33 21.94 30.40 20.77
CA ASN A 33 21.99 29.02 20.29
C ASN A 33 22.83 28.97 19.00
N GLU A 34 24.15 28.99 19.11
CA GLU A 34 25.03 28.67 17.98
C GLU A 34 25.13 27.15 17.81
N TRP A 35 24.66 26.64 16.66
CA TRP A 35 24.90 25.26 16.23
C TRP A 35 26.35 25.08 15.76
N VAL A 36 27.28 25.02 16.71
CA VAL A 36 28.69 24.72 16.42
C VAL A 36 28.81 23.27 15.97
N ASN A 37 29.33 23.07 14.76
CA ASN A 37 29.58 21.74 14.19
C ASN A 37 30.77 21.09 14.95
N PRO A 38 30.57 20.04 15.77
CA PRO A 38 31.67 19.44 16.51
C PRO A 38 32.61 18.72 15.54
N ARG A 39 33.92 18.91 15.69
CA ARG A 39 34.89 18.14 14.93
C ARG A 39 34.80 16.67 15.29
N THR A 40 35.04 15.83 14.29
CA THR A 40 35.24 14.40 14.41
C THR A 40 36.24 14.08 15.52
N ASP A 41 35.78 13.42 16.57
CA ASP A 41 36.40 12.24 17.19
C ASP A 41 35.36 11.58 18.13
N ASP A 42 35.53 10.28 18.36
CA ASP A 42 34.73 9.35 19.18
C ASP A 42 33.35 8.83 18.68
N GLU A 43 33.14 7.55 19.03
CA GLU A 43 32.31 6.55 18.35
C GLU A 43 30.83 6.53 18.79
N PHE A 44 30.30 7.67 19.22
CA PHE A 44 28.93 7.75 19.75
C PHE A 44 27.89 7.84 18.63
N THR A 45 27.15 6.75 18.43
CA THR A 45 25.98 6.73 17.54
C THR A 45 24.85 7.50 18.21
N TYR A 46 24.56 8.72 17.75
CA TYR A 46 23.49 9.53 18.35
C TYR A 46 22.11 8.90 18.10
N VAL A 47 21.29 8.84 19.16
CA VAL A 47 19.92 8.32 19.14
C VAL A 47 19.00 9.40 19.70
N VAL A 48 17.98 9.76 18.91
CA VAL A 48 16.97 10.77 19.30
C VAL A 48 16.10 10.21 20.43
N SER A 49 15.94 10.96 21.52
CA SER A 49 14.96 10.64 22.57
C SER A 49 13.53 10.99 22.12
N ALA A 50 12.52 10.33 22.70
CA ALA A 50 11.12 10.60 22.36
C ALA A 50 10.75 12.08 22.60
N ASP A 51 11.23 12.68 23.69
CA ASP A 51 10.99 14.09 24.00
C ASP A 51 11.61 15.04 22.97
N ARG A 52 12.85 14.76 22.53
CA ARG A 52 13.52 15.54 21.48
C ARG A 52 12.83 15.38 20.13
N LEU A 53 12.34 14.19 19.81
CA LEU A 53 11.53 13.94 18.61
C LEU A 53 10.23 14.76 18.63
N ASN A 54 9.56 14.83 19.78
CA ASN A 54 8.36 15.66 19.93
C ASN A 54 8.68 17.15 19.80
N GLU A 55 9.78 17.62 20.40
CA GLU A 55 10.24 19.01 20.28
C GLU A 55 10.48 19.41 18.81
N ILE A 56 11.26 18.64 18.05
CA ILE A 56 11.53 18.95 16.63
C ILE A 56 10.30 18.78 15.73
N ARG A 57 9.33 17.94 16.12
CA ARG A 57 8.06 17.79 15.39
C ARG A 57 7.05 18.89 15.70
N ASN A 58 7.20 19.65 16.79
CA ASN A 58 6.39 20.83 17.09
C ASN A 58 6.72 22.04 16.19
N GLU A 59 7.82 22.00 15.43
CA GLU A 59 8.13 23.01 14.41
C GLU A 59 7.33 22.77 13.11
N LYS A 60 6.58 23.78 12.66
CA LYS A 60 5.82 23.71 11.40
C LYS A 60 6.71 23.62 10.16
N MET A 61 7.76 24.44 10.09
CA MET A 61 8.72 24.49 8.97
C MET A 61 9.92 23.58 9.24
N TYR A 62 10.46 22.96 8.20
CA TYR A 62 11.73 22.22 8.25
C TYR A 62 12.93 23.18 8.27
N PRO A 63 14.06 22.78 8.89
CA PRO A 63 15.20 23.65 9.10
C PRO A 63 15.85 24.10 7.79
N PHE A 64 16.07 25.41 7.69
CA PHE A 64 16.92 26.08 6.72
C PHE A 64 17.71 27.19 7.43
N PHE A 65 18.85 27.59 6.88
CA PHE A 65 19.76 28.57 7.51
C PHE A 65 20.20 29.64 6.52
N ASP A 66 20.42 30.87 7.01
CA ASP A 66 20.90 32.03 6.26
C ASP A 66 22.36 32.40 6.58
N SER A 67 23.01 31.59 7.40
CA SER A 67 24.43 31.67 7.75
C SER A 67 25.04 30.27 7.88
N GLY A 68 26.36 30.18 7.75
CA GLY A 68 27.11 28.92 7.82
C GLY A 68 27.41 28.30 6.45
N GLY A 69 27.88 27.04 6.45
CA GLY A 69 28.38 26.37 5.24
C GLY A 69 29.71 26.93 4.72
N ASN A 70 30.23 26.35 3.64
CA ASN A 70 31.54 26.72 3.07
C ASN A 70 31.60 28.18 2.61
N ASP A 71 30.48 28.69 2.07
CA ASP A 71 30.37 30.03 1.50
C ASP A 71 29.81 31.06 2.49
N GLY A 72 29.59 30.67 3.76
CA GLY A 72 29.06 31.52 4.83
C GLY A 72 27.57 31.92 4.73
N ASN A 73 26.91 31.63 3.60
CA ASN A 73 25.52 32.04 3.30
C ASN A 73 24.45 30.98 3.67
N GLY A 74 24.83 29.89 4.35
CA GLY A 74 23.93 28.79 4.70
C GLY A 74 23.31 28.13 3.47
N ASP A 75 21.98 28.01 3.48
CA ASP A 75 21.19 27.43 2.40
C ASP A 75 20.73 28.49 1.36
N PHE A 76 21.10 29.78 1.51
CA PHE A 76 20.61 30.89 0.67
C PHE A 76 21.17 30.89 -0.76
N GLN A 77 20.32 31.02 -1.77
CA GLN A 77 20.70 30.89 -3.18
C GLN A 77 21.01 32.25 -3.84
N LEU A 78 22.25 32.74 -3.69
CA LEU A 78 22.75 34.01 -4.26
C LEU A 78 22.61 34.17 -5.79
N ASN A 79 22.53 33.06 -6.51
CA ASN A 79 22.42 33.01 -7.98
C ASN A 79 20.98 33.12 -8.47
N ILE A 80 19.98 32.94 -7.60
CA ILE A 80 18.57 33.17 -7.94
C ILE A 80 18.27 34.65 -7.77
N ARG A 81 17.91 35.32 -8.87
CA ARG A 81 17.59 36.76 -8.93
C ARG A 81 16.50 36.98 -9.98
N ASP A 82 15.86 38.14 -9.99
CA ASP A 82 14.82 38.46 -10.99
C ASP A 82 15.28 38.27 -12.45
N THR A 83 16.57 38.48 -12.75
CA THR A 83 17.17 38.30 -14.09
C THR A 83 17.62 36.86 -14.38
N GLN A 84 17.78 36.03 -13.35
CA GLN A 84 18.14 34.62 -13.45
C GLN A 84 17.29 33.86 -12.41
N PRO A 85 16.01 33.60 -12.72
CA PRO A 85 15.06 33.09 -11.74
C PRO A 85 15.29 31.61 -11.39
N GLN A 86 16.19 30.91 -12.09
CA GLN A 86 16.40 29.47 -11.91
C GLN A 86 17.89 29.11 -11.73
N VAL A 87 18.12 28.05 -10.96
CA VAL A 87 19.45 27.43 -10.78
C VAL A 87 19.34 25.90 -10.86
N ASN A 88 20.27 25.27 -11.56
CA ASN A 88 20.38 23.81 -11.61
C ASN A 88 20.98 23.28 -10.29
N LYS A 89 20.44 22.16 -9.81
CA LYS A 89 20.92 21.37 -8.67
C LYS A 89 21.03 19.91 -9.11
N GLN A 90 22.22 19.34 -8.98
CA GLN A 90 22.46 17.92 -9.28
C GLN A 90 22.06 17.06 -8.07
N LEU A 91 21.43 15.91 -8.32
CA LEU A 91 21.06 14.91 -7.33
C LEU A 91 21.90 13.65 -7.60
N ASN A 92 22.73 13.24 -6.64
CA ASN A 92 23.53 12.01 -6.76
C ASN A 92 22.75 10.74 -6.36
N PHE A 93 21.43 10.80 -6.43
CA PHE A 93 20.49 9.72 -6.16
C PHE A 93 19.34 9.79 -7.18
N LEU A 94 18.57 8.71 -7.28
CA LEU A 94 17.38 8.67 -8.11
C LEU A 94 16.18 9.23 -7.34
N LEU A 95 15.48 10.20 -7.92
CA LEU A 95 14.23 10.75 -7.41
C LEU A 95 13.07 10.27 -8.29
N PRO A 96 12.30 9.24 -7.87
CA PRO A 96 11.06 8.84 -8.53
C PRO A 96 10.02 9.96 -8.54
N PHE A 97 9.50 10.30 -9.72
CA PHE A 97 8.40 11.23 -9.93
C PHE A 97 7.61 10.83 -11.20
N TYR A 98 6.30 10.57 -11.08
CA TYR A 98 5.45 10.05 -12.17
C TYR A 98 5.97 8.81 -12.92
N GLY A 99 6.69 7.92 -12.24
CA GLY A 99 7.30 6.71 -12.79
C GLY A 99 8.68 6.94 -13.43
N PHE A 100 9.15 8.19 -13.50
CA PHE A 100 10.47 8.55 -14.00
C PHE A 100 11.45 8.78 -12.86
N GLY A 101 12.70 8.38 -13.04
CA GLY A 101 13.77 8.63 -12.06
C GLY A 101 14.65 9.80 -12.47
N PHE A 102 14.66 10.88 -11.70
CA PHE A 102 15.47 12.07 -11.98
C PHE A 102 16.72 12.15 -11.10
N ASN A 103 17.83 12.61 -11.68
CA ASN A 103 19.12 12.83 -11.00
C ASN A 103 19.58 14.31 -11.04
N TYR A 104 18.67 15.22 -11.36
CA TYR A 104 18.89 16.66 -11.30
C TYR A 104 17.54 17.35 -11.04
N THR A 105 17.58 18.64 -10.71
CA THR A 105 16.40 19.49 -10.64
C THR A 105 16.78 20.96 -10.87
N TRP A 106 15.84 21.78 -11.35
CA TRP A 106 15.97 23.23 -11.39
C TRP A 106 15.08 23.85 -10.32
N LEU A 107 15.68 24.59 -9.41
CA LEU A 107 14.95 25.38 -8.43
C LEU A 107 14.62 26.75 -9.01
N SER A 108 13.35 27.16 -8.94
CA SER A 108 12.88 28.45 -9.47
C SER A 108 12.45 29.42 -8.39
N LEU A 109 12.70 30.72 -8.60
CA LEU A 109 12.10 31.84 -7.85
C LEU A 109 10.57 31.81 -7.92
N HIS A 110 10.02 31.36 -9.05
CA HIS A 110 8.59 31.35 -9.37
C HIS A 110 7.81 30.20 -8.71
N GLY A 111 8.19 29.83 -7.48
CA GLY A 111 7.47 28.88 -6.61
C GLY A 111 7.34 27.45 -7.13
N HIS A 112 8.32 26.97 -7.90
CA HIS A 112 8.31 25.61 -8.45
C HIS A 112 9.71 24.98 -8.54
N ILE A 113 9.72 23.65 -8.66
CA ILE A 113 10.90 22.80 -8.79
C ILE A 113 10.72 21.98 -10.07
N SER A 114 11.59 22.15 -11.05
CA SER A 114 11.46 21.53 -12.38
C SER A 114 12.39 20.33 -12.57
N PHE A 115 11.98 19.39 -13.43
CA PHE A 115 12.76 18.25 -13.91
C PHE A 115 12.90 18.23 -15.44
N SER A 116 12.37 19.23 -16.12
CA SER A 116 12.69 19.55 -17.52
C SER A 116 13.00 21.04 -17.65
N ASP A 117 13.38 21.48 -18.84
CA ASP A 117 13.33 22.89 -19.17
C ASP A 117 11.89 23.41 -19.05
N SER A 118 11.71 24.62 -18.52
CA SER A 118 10.40 25.21 -18.26
C SER A 118 10.11 26.31 -19.28
N PRO A 119 8.95 26.32 -19.96
CA PRO A 119 8.67 27.29 -21.02
C PRO A 119 8.78 28.73 -20.48
N HIS A 120 9.59 29.55 -21.15
CA HIS A 120 9.84 30.94 -20.75
C HIS A 120 8.60 31.84 -20.87
N GLN A 121 7.61 31.43 -21.66
CA GLN A 121 6.32 32.09 -21.81
C GLN A 121 5.20 31.03 -21.78
N PHE A 122 4.17 31.29 -20.98
CA PHE A 122 2.93 30.50 -21.01
C PHE A 122 1.98 31.13 -22.03
N PRO A 123 1.30 30.34 -22.89
CA PRO A 123 0.47 30.91 -23.96
C PRO A 123 -0.73 31.71 -23.43
N GLU A 124 -1.40 31.23 -22.38
CA GLU A 124 -2.62 31.81 -21.81
C GLU A 124 -2.80 31.37 -20.33
N TYR A 125 -3.62 32.12 -19.58
CA TYR A 125 -4.08 31.75 -18.23
C TYR A 125 -5.61 31.48 -18.27
N PRO A 126 -6.13 30.46 -17.55
CA PRO A 126 -5.44 29.54 -16.65
C PRO A 126 -4.50 28.56 -17.35
N LEU A 127 -3.47 28.15 -16.61
CA LEU A 127 -2.54 27.11 -17.02
C LEU A 127 -3.27 25.77 -17.10
N SER A 128 -3.05 25.02 -18.18
CA SER A 128 -3.62 23.70 -18.37
C SER A 128 -2.51 22.69 -18.64
N PHE A 129 -2.51 21.60 -17.88
CA PHE A 129 -1.56 20.50 -17.98
C PHE A 129 -2.30 19.16 -17.97
N PRO A 130 -1.78 18.11 -18.64
CA PRO A 130 -0.59 18.13 -19.49
C PRO A 130 -0.85 18.88 -20.81
N ILE A 131 0.20 19.37 -21.47
CA ILE A 131 0.05 20.10 -22.73
C ILE A 131 -0.42 19.14 -23.85
N GLN A 132 -1.65 19.32 -24.32
CA GLN A 132 -2.30 18.47 -25.34
C GLN A 132 -1.56 18.43 -26.69
N GLU A 133 -0.76 19.45 -27.00
CA GLU A 133 0.03 19.54 -28.23
C GLU A 133 1.38 18.80 -28.15
N TRP A 134 1.70 18.16 -27.02
CA TRP A 134 2.90 17.33 -26.89
C TRP A 134 2.91 16.19 -27.94
N PRO A 135 4.05 15.90 -28.60
CA PRO A 135 5.39 16.44 -28.38
C PRO A 135 5.76 17.66 -29.24
N ARG A 136 4.80 18.32 -29.92
CA ARG A 136 5.09 19.51 -30.75
C ARG A 136 5.43 20.73 -29.90
N VAL A 137 4.74 20.87 -28.76
CA VAL A 137 5.06 21.84 -27.71
C VAL A 137 5.64 21.07 -26.51
N SER A 138 6.70 21.61 -25.91
CA SER A 138 7.35 20.98 -24.76
C SER A 138 6.47 21.07 -23.53
N ASP A 139 6.10 19.92 -22.97
CA ASP A 139 5.36 19.79 -21.72
C ASP A 139 6.36 19.82 -20.54
N PRO A 140 6.28 20.77 -19.59
CA PRO A 140 7.28 20.88 -18.54
C PRO A 140 7.02 19.92 -17.38
N SER A 141 8.04 19.16 -16.97
CA SER A 141 7.99 18.33 -15.76
C SER A 141 8.31 19.18 -14.53
N PHE A 142 7.38 19.31 -13.57
CA PHE A 142 7.60 20.14 -12.38
C PHE A 142 6.70 19.77 -11.18
N ILE A 143 7.18 20.15 -10.00
CA ILE A 143 6.46 20.25 -8.73
C ILE A 143 6.17 21.74 -8.47
N GLY A 144 4.89 22.13 -8.56
CA GLY A 144 4.44 23.51 -8.37
C GLY A 144 3.81 23.67 -7.00
N ILE A 145 4.58 24.17 -6.03
CA ILE A 145 4.02 24.52 -4.71
C ILE A 145 3.25 25.84 -4.77
N PHE A 146 3.72 26.81 -5.55
CA PHE A 146 3.00 28.06 -5.80
C PHE A 146 3.48 28.65 -7.13
N TYR A 147 3.08 28.03 -8.24
CA TYR A 147 3.59 28.39 -9.55
C TYR A 147 2.98 29.70 -10.03
N SER A 148 3.75 30.77 -9.89
CA SER A 148 3.39 32.15 -10.25
C SER A 148 4.66 32.97 -10.44
N ARG A 149 4.64 34.04 -11.24
CA ARG A 149 5.83 34.88 -11.43
C ARG A 149 6.14 35.68 -10.15
N CYS A 150 6.98 35.11 -9.30
CA CYS A 150 7.50 35.74 -8.08
C CYS A 150 8.72 36.65 -8.35
N LYS A 151 8.99 37.54 -7.39
CA LYS A 151 10.13 38.45 -7.26
C LYS A 151 10.64 38.42 -5.81
N VAL A 152 11.91 38.74 -5.56
CA VAL A 152 12.42 38.84 -4.17
C VAL A 152 11.76 40.04 -3.46
N GLY A 153 11.10 39.79 -2.32
CA GLY A 153 10.41 40.81 -1.54
C GLY A 153 11.33 41.61 -0.61
N GLN A 154 10.72 42.49 0.17
CA GLN A 154 11.40 43.32 1.18
C GLN A 154 10.81 43.06 2.57
N LEU A 155 11.68 43.14 3.59
CA LEU A 155 11.26 43.19 4.99
C LEU A 155 10.57 44.53 5.30
N ASN A 156 9.69 44.51 6.30
CA ASN A 156 8.97 45.68 6.80
C ASN A 156 9.80 46.49 7.81
N GLY A 157 10.85 45.90 8.39
CA GLY A 157 11.77 46.55 9.33
C GLY A 157 11.28 46.54 10.78
N ASN A 158 10.17 45.85 11.05
CA ASN A 158 9.54 45.69 12.37
C ASN A 158 9.53 44.23 12.85
N GLU A 159 10.30 43.36 12.21
CA GLU A 159 10.40 41.94 12.54
C GLU A 159 11.17 41.72 13.86
N GLU A 160 10.44 41.42 14.96
CA GLU A 160 11.05 41.17 16.27
C GLU A 160 11.74 39.79 16.33
N GLU A 161 11.10 38.76 15.75
CA GLU A 161 11.59 37.38 15.75
C GLU A 161 12.81 37.19 14.82
N GLU A 162 13.73 36.34 15.25
CA GLU A 162 14.93 35.98 14.46
C GLU A 162 14.55 35.31 13.13
N TYR A 163 13.57 34.40 13.15
CA TYR A 163 13.05 33.74 11.95
C TYR A 163 12.37 34.71 10.96
N ALA A 164 11.79 35.80 11.45
CA ALA A 164 11.18 36.84 10.62
C ALA A 164 12.25 37.75 9.98
N ARG A 165 13.37 38.00 10.67
CA ARG A 165 14.51 38.81 10.19
C ARG A 165 15.39 38.14 9.14
N ARG A 166 15.22 36.83 8.89
CA ARG A 166 15.96 36.09 7.84
C ARG A 166 15.79 36.72 6.46
N LYS A 167 16.86 36.72 5.68
CA LYS A 167 16.95 37.38 4.38
C LYS A 167 15.85 36.92 3.38
N PRO A 168 15.08 37.83 2.76
CA PRO A 168 14.13 37.45 1.72
C PRO A 168 14.81 36.79 0.50
N GLY A 169 14.18 35.76 -0.05
CA GLY A 169 14.67 35.03 -1.22
C GLY A 169 14.41 33.53 -1.14
N VAL A 170 15.22 32.76 -1.87
CA VAL A 170 15.08 31.31 -2.01
C VAL A 170 16.23 30.59 -1.31
N TYR A 171 15.88 29.57 -0.52
CA TYR A 171 16.79 28.69 0.18
C TYR A 171 16.67 27.27 -0.37
N PHE A 172 17.78 26.54 -0.41
CA PHE A 172 17.83 25.16 -0.88
C PHE A 172 18.82 24.34 -0.06
N ARG A 173 18.31 23.31 0.60
CA ARG A 173 19.09 22.34 1.37
C ARG A 173 18.89 20.94 0.77
N LEU A 174 19.98 20.20 0.65
CA LEU A 174 20.00 18.83 0.16
C LEU A 174 20.72 17.96 1.17
N GLU A 175 19.99 17.07 1.85
CA GLU A 175 20.57 16.12 2.80
C GLU A 175 20.39 14.70 2.28
N ARG A 176 21.45 13.91 2.45
CA ARG A 176 21.65 12.66 1.72
C ARG A 176 22.13 11.57 2.67
N ASP A 177 21.93 10.33 2.24
CA ASP A 177 22.40 9.12 2.94
C ASP A 177 21.96 9.10 4.42
N LEU A 178 20.81 9.72 4.72
CA LEU A 178 20.27 9.91 6.06
C LEU A 178 20.18 8.57 6.80
N TYR A 179 19.84 7.50 6.07
CA TYR A 179 19.76 6.14 6.59
C TYR A 179 21.04 5.68 7.30
N TRP A 180 22.22 6.06 6.81
CA TRP A 180 23.53 5.69 7.37
C TRP A 180 24.13 6.75 8.29
N ARG A 181 23.58 7.98 8.31
CA ARG A 181 24.08 9.06 9.15
C ARG A 181 23.85 8.79 10.64
N LYS A 182 24.87 9.19 11.41
CA LYS A 182 24.98 9.02 12.87
C LYS A 182 25.14 10.34 13.63
N ASP A 183 25.31 11.45 12.92
CA ASP A 183 25.38 12.79 13.50
C ASP A 183 24.00 13.29 13.93
N GLN A 184 23.96 14.16 14.94
CA GLN A 184 22.71 14.65 15.53
C GLN A 184 21.73 15.21 14.49
N PHE A 185 22.20 16.09 13.59
CA PHE A 185 21.33 16.74 12.61
C PHE A 185 20.73 15.74 11.62
N GLY A 186 21.54 14.84 11.07
CA GLY A 186 21.09 13.80 10.14
C GLY A 186 20.07 12.84 10.76
N VAL A 187 20.30 12.43 12.01
CA VAL A 187 19.39 11.53 12.73
C VAL A 187 18.10 12.25 13.14
N GLU A 188 18.16 13.46 13.70
CA GLU A 188 16.97 14.26 14.04
C GLU A 188 16.09 14.49 12.79
N LEU A 189 16.68 14.89 11.67
CA LEU A 189 15.97 15.13 10.42
C LEU A 189 15.36 13.84 9.84
N ARG A 190 16.11 12.72 9.87
CA ARG A 190 15.62 11.40 9.45
C ARG A 190 14.41 10.95 10.26
N GLU A 191 14.49 11.05 11.59
CA GLU A 191 13.44 10.59 12.48
C GLU A 191 12.19 11.47 12.37
N ARG A 192 12.34 12.80 12.36
CA ARG A 192 11.25 13.76 12.13
C ARG A 192 10.47 13.44 10.86
N VAL A 193 11.17 13.36 9.72
CA VAL A 193 10.50 13.18 8.42
C VAL A 193 9.92 11.78 8.21
N LYS A 194 10.53 10.75 8.83
CA LYS A 194 10.01 9.39 8.84
C LYS A 194 8.64 9.32 9.52
N TRP A 195 8.50 9.90 10.71
CA TRP A 195 7.24 9.89 11.46
C TRP A 195 6.19 10.83 10.87
N ASP A 196 6.61 12.02 10.40
CA ASP A 196 5.74 12.97 9.73
C ASP A 196 5.04 12.41 8.47
N ILE A 197 5.70 11.51 7.73
CA ILE A 197 5.08 10.82 6.58
C ILE A 197 4.19 9.67 7.06
N ARG A 198 4.72 8.80 7.95
CA ARG A 198 4.05 7.58 8.44
C ARG A 198 2.70 7.84 9.11
N GLU A 199 2.58 8.93 9.87
CA GLU A 199 1.35 9.26 10.59
C GLU A 199 0.32 9.93 9.68
N SER A 200 0.75 10.82 8.77
CA SER A 200 -0.16 11.55 7.88
C SER A 200 -0.71 10.72 6.73
N MET A 201 0.08 9.81 6.14
CA MET A 201 -0.27 9.19 4.87
C MET A 201 -0.50 7.66 4.94
N VAL A 202 -1.57 7.19 4.32
CA VAL A 202 -1.90 5.76 4.18
C VAL A 202 -0.86 5.03 3.31
N GLY A 203 -0.53 3.78 3.65
CA GLY A 203 0.42 2.95 2.88
C GLY A 203 1.89 3.37 3.02
N SER A 204 2.20 4.25 3.98
CA SER A 204 3.55 4.76 4.23
C SER A 204 4.22 4.16 5.49
N GLU A 205 3.56 3.21 6.16
CA GLU A 205 3.96 2.61 7.44
C GLU A 205 5.37 1.99 7.40
N THR A 206 5.79 1.49 6.24
CA THR A 206 7.13 0.90 6.02
C THR A 206 8.19 1.90 5.58
N PHE A 207 7.82 3.14 5.22
CA PHE A 207 8.71 4.14 4.64
C PHE A 207 9.92 4.47 5.52
N ARG A 208 11.11 4.59 4.90
CA ARG A 208 12.37 4.94 5.58
C ARG A 208 13.15 5.94 4.71
N PRO A 209 13.21 7.23 5.09
CA PRO A 209 13.82 8.27 4.26
C PRO A 209 15.33 8.05 4.10
N LYS A 210 15.81 8.09 2.85
CA LYS A 210 17.24 8.11 2.50
C LYS A 210 17.73 9.52 2.23
N HIS A 211 16.98 10.28 1.44
CA HIS A 211 17.35 11.62 0.98
C HIS A 211 16.20 12.60 1.14
N ILE A 212 16.53 13.87 1.33
CA ILE A 212 15.57 14.96 1.51
C ILE A 212 16.07 16.25 0.85
N VAL A 213 15.15 16.92 0.15
CA VAL A 213 15.33 18.22 -0.47
C VAL A 213 14.40 19.20 0.25
N ILE A 214 14.94 20.29 0.78
CA ILE A 214 14.15 21.36 1.41
C ILE A 214 14.35 22.63 0.58
N ALA A 215 13.29 23.13 -0.04
CA ALA A 215 13.27 24.38 -0.77
C ALA A 215 12.33 25.36 -0.07
N THR A 216 12.82 26.54 0.33
CA THR A 216 12.01 27.56 1.01
C THR A 216 12.03 28.87 0.23
N TRP A 217 10.85 29.41 -0.03
CA TRP A 217 10.64 30.76 -0.54
C TRP A 217 10.24 31.62 0.66
N LYS A 218 11.20 32.42 1.17
CA LYS A 218 10.99 33.29 2.33
C LYS A 218 10.72 34.71 1.85
N ASN A 219 9.58 35.26 2.25
CA ASN A 219 9.16 36.63 1.97
C ASN A 219 9.29 37.00 0.47
N VAL A 220 8.73 36.18 -0.42
CA VAL A 220 8.70 36.45 -1.88
C VAL A 220 7.45 37.23 -2.28
N SER A 221 7.63 38.23 -3.13
CA SER A 221 6.57 39.10 -3.66
C SER A 221 6.18 38.67 -5.09
N PHE A 222 5.16 39.29 -5.68
CA PHE A 222 4.78 39.08 -7.08
C PHE A 222 5.55 39.97 -8.06
N ALA A 223 5.67 39.50 -9.31
CA ALA A 223 6.20 40.27 -10.43
C ALA A 223 5.13 41.20 -11.04
N GLY A 224 5.57 42.36 -11.51
CA GLY A 224 4.73 43.41 -12.11
C GLY A 224 4.13 44.42 -11.12
N GLY A 225 4.24 44.17 -9.81
CA GLY A 225 3.78 45.09 -8.77
C GLY A 225 4.60 46.38 -8.65
N ILE A 226 3.98 47.43 -8.12
CA ILE A 226 4.64 48.71 -7.81
C ILE A 226 5.61 48.56 -6.61
N THR A 227 6.51 49.53 -6.42
CA THR A 227 7.57 49.45 -5.39
C THR A 227 7.06 49.16 -3.97
N SER A 228 5.90 49.70 -3.58
CA SER A 228 5.27 49.42 -2.28
C SER A 228 4.74 47.99 -2.14
N ALA A 229 4.39 47.32 -3.26
CA ALA A 229 3.90 45.95 -3.27
C ALA A 229 4.99 44.93 -2.92
N THR A 230 6.29 45.28 -2.98
CA THR A 230 7.40 44.38 -2.59
C THR A 230 7.36 43.93 -1.13
N ARG A 231 6.56 44.58 -0.28
CA ARG A 231 6.28 44.21 1.12
C ARG A 231 5.10 43.24 1.28
N LEU A 232 4.26 43.10 0.26
CA LEU A 232 3.26 42.04 0.19
C LEU A 232 3.96 40.76 -0.23
N THR A 233 4.18 39.89 0.74
CA THR A 233 5.00 38.70 0.56
C THR A 233 4.26 37.43 0.95
N ASN A 234 4.74 36.32 0.38
CA ASN A 234 4.36 34.96 0.73
C ASN A 234 5.58 34.25 1.32
N THR A 235 5.36 33.33 2.26
CA THR A 235 6.38 32.40 2.76
C THR A 235 5.84 30.98 2.70
N PHE A 236 6.53 30.13 1.96
CA PHE A 236 6.18 28.72 1.76
C PHE A 236 7.43 27.85 1.55
N GLN A 237 7.30 26.55 1.81
CA GLN A 237 8.38 25.58 1.73
C GLN A 237 7.89 24.26 1.14
N ALA A 238 8.65 23.71 0.19
CA ALA A 238 8.48 22.36 -0.33
C ALA A 238 9.57 21.46 0.25
N VAL A 239 9.17 20.33 0.81
CA VAL A 239 10.09 19.30 1.33
C VAL A 239 9.83 18.01 0.56
N ILE A 240 10.78 17.60 -0.27
CA ILE A 240 10.70 16.38 -1.07
C ILE A 240 11.56 15.31 -0.39
N VAL A 241 11.02 14.13 -0.19
CA VAL A 241 11.64 13.06 0.62
C VAL A 241 11.54 11.76 -0.15
N THR A 242 12.62 10.98 -0.24
CA THR A 242 12.61 9.72 -1.00
C THR A 242 13.39 8.60 -0.31
N ASP A 243 12.93 7.36 -0.52
CA ASP A 243 13.68 6.12 -0.25
C ASP A 243 14.28 5.51 -1.54
N GLU A 244 14.29 6.29 -2.64
CA GLU A 244 14.65 5.94 -4.03
C GLU A 244 13.66 4.99 -4.73
N VAL A 245 12.58 4.59 -4.05
CA VAL A 245 11.45 3.83 -4.63
C VAL A 245 10.17 4.66 -4.54
N ARG A 246 9.85 5.15 -3.34
CA ARG A 246 8.74 6.07 -3.05
C ARG A 246 9.26 7.46 -2.77
N THR A 247 8.55 8.44 -3.28
CA THR A 247 8.83 9.87 -3.09
C THR A 247 7.59 10.57 -2.57
N TYR A 248 7.79 11.45 -1.58
CA TYR A 248 6.75 12.26 -0.96
C TYR A 248 7.11 13.73 -1.08
N ALA A 249 6.10 14.60 -1.25
CA ALA A 249 6.23 16.04 -1.18
C ALA A 249 5.36 16.60 -0.05
N ILE A 250 5.97 17.38 0.84
CA ILE A 250 5.29 18.15 1.88
C ILE A 250 5.30 19.61 1.44
N PHE A 251 4.12 20.19 1.21
CA PHE A 251 3.95 21.61 0.98
C PHE A 251 3.55 22.29 2.29
N ILE A 252 4.27 23.34 2.65
CA ILE A 252 4.08 24.07 3.91
C ILE A 252 3.89 25.54 3.58
N TYR A 253 2.67 26.04 3.77
CA TYR A 253 2.32 27.45 3.60
C TYR A 253 2.30 28.12 4.96
N GLU A 254 3.24 29.03 5.19
CA GLU A 254 3.33 29.77 6.44
C GLU A 254 2.50 31.04 6.38
N TRP A 255 2.62 31.79 5.28
CA TRP A 255 1.93 33.06 5.10
C TRP A 255 1.67 33.33 3.62
N MET A 256 0.48 33.81 3.28
CA MET A 256 0.04 34.13 1.93
C MET A 256 -0.62 35.52 1.89
N GLY A 257 0.16 36.55 1.57
CA GLY A 257 -0.33 37.93 1.39
C GLY A 257 -0.89 38.23 -0.01
N TRP A 258 -0.46 37.48 -1.03
CA TRP A 258 -0.86 37.68 -2.44
C TRP A 258 -1.15 36.35 -3.15
N THR A 259 -1.98 36.38 -4.20
CA THR A 259 -2.45 35.18 -4.94
C THR A 259 -1.98 35.15 -6.39
N THR A 260 -1.86 36.33 -7.00
CA THR A 260 -1.79 36.50 -8.45
C THR A 260 -0.74 37.54 -8.82
N HIS A 261 0.04 37.28 -9.86
CA HIS A 261 0.99 38.25 -10.43
C HIS A 261 0.34 39.06 -11.55
N THR A 262 0.93 40.20 -11.94
CA THR A 262 0.23 41.19 -12.79
C THR A 262 -0.11 40.70 -14.20
N GLU A 263 0.72 39.86 -14.80
CA GLU A 263 0.50 39.30 -16.15
C GLU A 263 -0.65 38.29 -16.22
N ALA A 264 -0.94 37.59 -15.12
CA ALA A 264 -2.15 36.77 -14.95
C ALA A 264 -3.38 37.61 -14.52
N GLY A 265 -3.34 38.94 -14.69
CA GLY A 265 -4.46 39.85 -14.37
C GLY A 265 -4.56 40.27 -12.90
N GLY A 266 -3.53 40.06 -12.09
CA GLY A 266 -3.48 40.51 -10.69
C GLY A 266 -3.25 42.03 -10.55
N ASP A 267 -3.91 42.65 -9.58
CA ASP A 267 -3.71 44.07 -9.28
C ASP A 267 -2.24 44.37 -8.90
N THR A 268 -1.67 45.38 -9.57
CA THR A 268 -0.33 45.94 -9.34
C THR A 268 -0.02 46.36 -7.90
N THR A 269 -1.05 46.63 -7.08
CA THR A 269 -0.87 47.09 -5.69
C THR A 269 -1.05 45.97 -4.66
N THR A 270 -1.97 45.03 -4.87
CA THR A 270 -2.33 43.98 -3.90
C THR A 270 -1.93 42.55 -4.29
N GLY A 271 -1.67 42.29 -5.57
CA GLY A 271 -1.42 40.92 -6.07
C GLY A 271 -2.64 40.00 -5.94
N GLN A 272 -3.85 40.54 -6.11
CA GLN A 272 -5.13 39.84 -6.02
C GLN A 272 -5.98 40.10 -7.28
N GLY A 273 -6.99 39.25 -7.52
CA GLY A 273 -7.75 39.23 -8.78
C GLY A 273 -7.06 38.36 -9.84
N GLY A 274 -7.54 38.42 -11.09
CA GLY A 274 -6.99 37.62 -12.20
C GLY A 274 -7.08 36.10 -11.97
N THR A 275 -6.15 35.34 -12.54
CA THR A 275 -5.99 33.91 -12.31
C THR A 275 -4.90 33.63 -11.27
N PRO A 276 -5.23 33.10 -10.08
CA PRO A 276 -4.26 32.75 -9.04
C PRO A 276 -3.23 31.69 -9.46
N ALA A 277 -2.17 31.54 -8.66
CA ALA A 277 -1.11 30.57 -8.89
C ALA A 277 -1.60 29.13 -9.08
N PHE A 278 -0.88 28.35 -9.89
CA PHE A 278 -1.11 26.91 -10.01
C PHE A 278 -0.42 26.16 -8.86
N VAL A 279 -1.11 25.18 -8.28
CA VAL A 279 -0.60 24.30 -7.22
C VAL A 279 -0.83 22.86 -7.65
N GLY A 280 0.24 22.08 -7.77
CA GLY A 280 0.13 20.73 -8.29
C GLY A 280 1.41 20.18 -8.91
N PHE A 281 1.26 19.23 -9.81
CA PHE A 281 2.34 18.43 -10.39
C PHE A 281 2.08 18.22 -11.87
N ASN A 282 3.13 18.19 -12.70
CA ASN A 282 3.05 17.80 -14.10
C ASN A 282 4.18 16.83 -14.45
N ALA A 283 3.87 15.77 -15.21
CA ALA A 283 4.85 14.75 -15.58
C ALA A 283 5.84 15.23 -16.65
N GLY A 284 5.43 16.14 -17.55
CA GLY A 284 6.28 16.67 -18.62
C GLY A 284 6.42 15.76 -19.85
N ASN A 285 5.45 14.89 -20.09
CA ASN A 285 5.43 13.91 -21.17
C ASN A 285 4.08 13.83 -21.89
N GLY A 286 3.18 14.80 -21.68
CA GLY A 286 1.86 14.80 -22.29
C GLY A 286 0.83 13.84 -21.65
N THR A 287 1.18 13.01 -20.65
CA THR A 287 0.28 11.94 -20.16
C THR A 287 -0.43 12.22 -18.84
N LYS A 288 0.25 12.77 -17.84
CA LYS A 288 -0.30 12.96 -16.48
C LYS A 288 0.03 14.34 -15.91
N ALA A 289 -0.99 14.99 -15.37
CA ALA A 289 -0.87 16.12 -14.46
C ALA A 289 -1.81 15.94 -13.28
N TYR A 290 -1.56 16.65 -12.19
CA TYR A 290 -2.42 16.71 -11.02
C TYR A 290 -2.54 18.16 -10.58
N GLU A 291 -3.76 18.70 -10.62
CA GLU A 291 -4.08 20.01 -10.09
C GLU A 291 -4.68 19.87 -8.69
N TYR A 292 -4.15 20.61 -7.70
CA TYR A 292 -4.60 20.50 -6.31
C TYR A 292 -5.88 21.30 -6.08
N MET A 293 -6.99 20.76 -6.58
CA MET A 293 -8.33 21.28 -6.37
C MET A 293 -8.80 21.09 -4.92
N PRO A 294 -9.62 22.01 -4.38
CA PRO A 294 -10.19 23.19 -5.04
C PRO A 294 -9.30 24.45 -4.98
N TYR A 295 -8.02 24.35 -4.57
CA TYR A 295 -7.17 25.50 -4.26
C TYR A 295 -6.43 26.08 -5.46
N SER A 296 -5.87 25.23 -6.33
CA SER A 296 -5.08 25.66 -7.49
C SER A 296 -5.90 26.54 -8.43
N GLN A 297 -5.32 27.67 -8.86
CA GLN A 297 -5.94 28.63 -9.79
C GLN A 297 -7.31 29.18 -9.36
N THR A 298 -7.71 29.02 -8.09
CA THR A 298 -8.93 29.61 -7.53
C THR A 298 -8.61 30.60 -6.40
N THR A 299 -9.60 31.38 -5.99
CA THR A 299 -9.46 32.31 -4.85
C THR A 299 -9.22 31.61 -3.52
N LEU A 300 -9.54 30.30 -3.41
CA LEU A 300 -9.34 29.49 -2.20
C LEU A 300 -7.87 29.21 -1.90
N ILE A 301 -6.95 29.49 -2.82
CA ILE A 301 -5.50 29.40 -2.59
C ILE A 301 -5.03 30.21 -1.36
N ARG A 302 -5.79 31.24 -0.97
CA ARG A 302 -5.57 32.05 0.25
C ARG A 302 -5.77 31.27 1.53
N ASP A 303 -6.57 30.22 1.49
CA ASP A 303 -6.95 29.43 2.66
C ASP A 303 -5.96 28.29 2.92
N LEU A 304 -5.02 28.03 1.99
CA LEU A 304 -3.97 27.01 2.15
C LEU A 304 -3.24 27.11 3.52
N PRO A 305 -2.82 28.27 4.04
CA PRO A 305 -2.17 28.36 5.37
C PRO A 305 -3.07 27.98 6.56
N GLY A 306 -4.39 28.03 6.40
CA GLY A 306 -5.38 27.70 7.44
C GLY A 306 -6.03 26.32 7.25
N ASN A 307 -5.97 25.78 6.04
CA ASN A 307 -6.44 24.43 5.69
C ASN A 307 -5.27 23.43 5.65
N GLY A 308 -5.54 22.22 5.17
CA GLY A 308 -4.68 21.08 5.43
C GLY A 308 -4.77 20.68 6.90
N GLY A 309 -3.68 20.14 7.45
CA GLY A 309 -3.68 19.58 8.81
C GLY A 309 -2.79 18.35 8.98
N ALA A 310 -1.91 18.07 8.03
CA ALA A 310 -0.96 16.96 8.15
C ALA A 310 -0.07 17.17 9.40
N ASN A 311 0.04 16.13 10.23
CA ASN A 311 0.71 16.17 11.54
C ASN A 311 0.19 17.27 12.49
N GLY A 312 -1.09 17.67 12.36
CA GLY A 312 -1.70 18.68 13.24
C GLY A 312 -1.38 20.14 12.89
N PHE A 313 -0.70 20.41 11.77
CA PHE A 313 -0.36 21.77 11.34
C PHE A 313 -1.29 22.29 10.23
N PRO A 314 -2.08 23.35 10.48
CA PRO A 314 -2.65 24.18 9.42
C PRO A 314 -1.53 24.71 8.51
N GLY A 315 -1.78 24.71 7.20
CA GLY A 315 -0.79 25.06 6.19
C GLY A 315 0.09 23.91 5.73
N ARG A 316 0.01 22.72 6.32
CA ARG A 316 0.81 21.56 5.90
C ARG A 316 -0.04 20.55 5.12
N HIS A 317 0.42 20.28 3.90
CA HIS A 317 -0.17 19.32 2.96
C HIS A 317 0.88 18.30 2.53
N ILE A 318 0.50 17.04 2.38
CA ILE A 318 1.42 15.94 2.03
C ILE A 318 0.87 15.18 0.82
N PHE A 319 1.76 14.80 -0.08
CA PHE A 319 1.47 14.02 -1.28
C PHE A 319 2.51 12.90 -1.44
N ARG A 320 2.08 11.73 -1.90
CA ARG A 320 2.98 10.75 -2.55
C ARG A 320 3.01 11.08 -4.05
N ILE A 321 4.19 11.05 -4.65
CA ILE A 321 4.43 11.62 -6.00
C ILE A 321 5.26 10.71 -6.92
N ASP A 322 5.58 9.49 -6.49
CA ASP A 322 6.43 8.54 -7.21
C ASP A 322 5.83 8.02 -8.52
N GLU A 323 4.55 7.65 -8.56
CA GLU A 323 3.89 7.10 -9.77
C GLU A 323 2.55 7.78 -10.11
N ASN A 324 1.64 7.77 -9.13
CA ASN A 324 0.39 8.52 -9.13
C ASN A 324 0.45 9.54 -8.00
N ILE A 325 -0.15 10.72 -8.19
CA ILE A 325 -0.22 11.71 -7.13
C ILE A 325 -1.36 11.34 -6.19
N ILE A 326 -1.01 11.06 -4.94
CA ILE A 326 -1.96 10.65 -3.91
C ILE A 326 -1.90 11.68 -2.77
N PRO A 327 -2.99 12.38 -2.43
CA PRO A 327 -3.03 13.31 -1.31
C PRO A 327 -3.12 12.57 0.04
N GLY A 328 -2.26 12.95 0.99
CA GLY A 328 -2.23 12.46 2.38
C GLY A 328 -2.89 13.43 3.37
N VAL A 329 -3.91 14.18 2.93
CA VAL A 329 -4.64 15.16 3.73
C VAL A 329 -6.11 15.09 3.38
N CYS A 330 -6.99 15.31 4.35
CA CYS A 330 -8.41 15.41 4.08
C CYS A 330 -8.76 16.64 3.23
N ILE A 331 -9.86 16.54 2.48
CA ILE A 331 -10.37 17.61 1.64
C ILE A 331 -11.69 18.12 2.22
N ARG A 332 -11.76 19.43 2.46
CA ARG A 332 -12.96 20.13 2.91
C ARG A 332 -13.77 20.63 1.71
N ASP A 333 -15.07 20.74 1.90
CA ASP A 333 -15.99 21.50 1.03
C ASP A 333 -16.07 21.07 -0.45
N LEU A 334 -15.71 19.83 -0.78
CA LEU A 334 -16.04 19.23 -2.07
C LEU A 334 -17.54 18.88 -2.15
N ILE A 335 -18.26 19.56 -3.04
CA ILE A 335 -19.66 19.27 -3.36
C ILE A 335 -19.70 18.37 -4.60
N GLY A 336 -20.11 17.11 -4.43
CA GLY A 336 -20.25 16.16 -5.53
C GLY A 336 -20.74 14.79 -5.07
N THR A 337 -21.15 13.95 -6.02
CA THR A 337 -21.66 12.59 -5.76
C THR A 337 -20.62 11.49 -5.97
N ASN A 338 -19.49 11.80 -6.61
CA ASN A 338 -18.37 10.90 -6.90
C ASN A 338 -17.05 11.59 -6.54
N LEU A 339 -16.77 11.69 -5.24
CA LEU A 339 -15.54 12.28 -4.70
C LEU A 339 -14.44 11.20 -4.62
N PRO A 340 -13.19 11.53 -5.00
CA PRO A 340 -12.10 10.55 -5.04
C PRO A 340 -11.67 10.15 -3.63
N LEU A 341 -11.74 8.85 -3.32
CA LEU A 341 -11.22 8.29 -2.08
C LEU A 341 -9.78 7.76 -2.30
N THR A 342 -8.87 8.11 -1.40
CA THR A 342 -7.51 7.55 -1.33
C THR A 342 -7.48 6.45 -0.28
N PHE A 343 -6.86 5.31 -0.58
CA PHE A 343 -6.73 4.19 0.36
C PHE A 343 -5.52 3.30 0.05
N ALA A 344 -5.10 2.52 1.04
CA ALA A 344 -4.07 1.51 0.92
C ALA A 344 -4.35 0.33 1.88
N PRO A 345 -4.13 -0.94 1.48
CA PRO A 345 -3.74 -1.36 0.13
C PRO A 345 -4.86 -1.15 -0.90
N GLU A 346 -4.51 -1.19 -2.19
CA GLU A 346 -5.46 -1.07 -3.31
C GLU A 346 -6.11 -2.42 -3.68
N ASN A 347 -5.59 -3.52 -3.11
CA ASN A 347 -6.00 -4.90 -3.32
C ASN A 347 -6.20 -5.66 -2.00
N GLY A 348 -6.93 -6.76 -2.03
CA GLY A 348 -7.17 -7.62 -0.86
C GLY A 348 -7.73 -9.00 -1.22
N ASN A 349 -7.58 -9.95 -0.30
CA ASN A 349 -8.05 -11.32 -0.49
C ASN A 349 -9.58 -11.38 -0.44
N MET A 350 -10.19 -12.14 -1.36
CA MET A 350 -11.63 -12.37 -1.46
C MET A 350 -12.27 -12.81 -0.13
N LEU A 351 -11.57 -13.60 0.68
CA LEU A 351 -12.00 -14.08 2.02
C LEU A 351 -12.10 -12.95 3.08
N GLY A 352 -11.66 -11.74 2.75
CA GLY A 352 -11.65 -10.59 3.65
C GLY A 352 -10.48 -10.60 4.63
N GLY A 353 -10.57 -9.78 5.68
CA GLY A 353 -9.52 -9.60 6.69
C GLY A 353 -8.51 -8.51 6.39
N THR A 354 -8.42 -8.03 5.14
CA THR A 354 -7.53 -6.95 4.74
C THR A 354 -7.91 -5.63 5.42
N MET A 355 -6.98 -5.05 6.17
CA MET A 355 -7.15 -3.71 6.77
C MET A 355 -6.86 -2.63 5.72
N VAL A 356 -7.87 -1.83 5.40
CA VAL A 356 -7.80 -0.76 4.40
C VAL A 356 -7.81 0.59 5.12
N ASN A 357 -6.65 1.25 5.12
CA ASN A 357 -6.46 2.61 5.62
C ASN A 357 -6.87 3.60 4.52
N MET A 358 -7.65 4.64 4.85
CA MET A 358 -8.18 5.61 3.88
C MET A 358 -8.09 7.08 4.31
N THR A 359 -8.01 7.95 3.31
CA THR A 359 -7.97 9.42 3.39
C THR A 359 -8.91 10.00 2.32
N GLY A 360 -9.67 11.03 2.67
CA GLY A 360 -10.61 11.68 1.75
C GLY A 360 -11.37 12.79 2.47
N PRO A 361 -12.52 12.49 3.10
CA PRO A 361 -13.23 13.45 3.95
C PRO A 361 -12.42 13.78 5.22
N CYS A 362 -12.67 14.94 5.80
CA CYS A 362 -12.13 15.27 7.13
C CYS A 362 -12.98 14.59 8.20
N PHE A 363 -12.38 13.64 8.91
CA PHE A 363 -13.05 12.81 9.91
C PHE A 363 -13.09 13.52 11.27
N LEU A 364 -14.25 13.52 11.93
CA LEU A 364 -14.37 13.97 13.31
C LEU A 364 -14.26 12.77 14.26
N PRO A 365 -13.67 12.94 15.47
CA PRO A 365 -13.63 11.87 16.46
C PRO A 365 -15.03 11.33 16.77
N LYS A 366 -15.19 10.01 16.69
CA LYS A 366 -16.45 9.25 16.90
C LYS A 366 -17.50 9.33 15.77
N MET A 367 -17.18 9.85 14.58
CA MET A 367 -18.05 9.62 13.41
C MET A 367 -18.21 8.13 13.14
N ARG A 368 -19.41 7.69 12.74
CA ARG A 368 -19.64 6.34 12.28
C ARG A 368 -19.25 6.24 10.82
N ILE A 369 -18.34 5.31 10.51
CA ILE A 369 -17.90 5.03 9.14
C ILE A 369 -18.46 3.67 8.74
N THR A 370 -19.13 3.64 7.60
CA THR A 370 -19.53 2.39 6.94
C THR A 370 -18.80 2.30 5.60
N CYS A 371 -18.00 1.26 5.44
CA CYS A 371 -17.27 0.95 4.22
C CYS A 371 -18.01 -0.10 3.42
N ARG A 372 -18.17 0.12 2.12
CA ARG A 372 -18.79 -0.81 1.18
C ARG A 372 -17.77 -1.34 0.20
N PHE A 373 -17.59 -2.66 0.18
CA PHE A 373 -16.82 -3.39 -0.81
C PHE A 373 -17.81 -4.12 -1.72
N ASN A 374 -18.00 -3.61 -2.94
CA ASN A 374 -19.05 -4.05 -3.87
C ASN A 374 -20.46 -3.95 -3.24
N THR A 375 -20.96 -5.06 -2.70
CA THR A 375 -22.28 -5.20 -2.05
C THR A 375 -22.19 -5.46 -0.54
N LYS A 376 -20.98 -5.59 0.02
CA LYS A 376 -20.73 -5.98 1.41
C LYS A 376 -20.31 -4.76 2.25
N ASP A 377 -21.02 -4.52 3.34
CA ASP A 377 -20.74 -3.40 4.25
C ASP A 377 -19.92 -3.86 5.46
N SER A 378 -18.95 -3.06 5.90
CA SER A 378 -18.21 -3.24 7.15
C SER A 378 -18.09 -1.93 7.94
N GLU A 379 -17.92 -2.05 9.27
CA GLU A 379 -17.74 -0.89 10.16
C GLU A 379 -16.28 -0.44 10.19
N GLY A 380 -16.07 0.87 10.13
CA GLY A 380 -14.76 1.52 10.22
C GLY A 380 -14.55 2.31 11.51
N ILE A 381 -13.29 2.63 11.80
CA ILE A 381 -12.90 3.54 12.87
C ILE A 381 -12.16 4.76 12.32
N VAL A 382 -12.32 5.90 13.00
CA VAL A 382 -11.53 7.11 12.79
C VAL A 382 -10.21 6.98 13.56
N LEU A 383 -9.08 7.09 12.88
CA LEU A 383 -7.76 7.12 13.49
C LEU A 383 -7.35 8.56 13.86
N ASN A 384 -7.55 9.50 12.92
CA ASN A 384 -7.35 10.94 13.10
C ASN A 384 -8.16 11.73 12.05
N GLU A 385 -8.06 13.06 12.02
CA GLU A 385 -8.83 13.90 11.08
C GLU A 385 -8.59 13.57 9.59
N ASN A 386 -7.41 13.05 9.24
CA ASN A 386 -7.03 12.72 7.87
C ASN A 386 -7.18 11.22 7.54
N ARG A 387 -7.36 10.35 8.53
CA ARG A 387 -7.28 8.89 8.37
C ARG A 387 -8.41 8.16 9.09
N ALA A 388 -9.06 7.28 8.35
CA ALA A 388 -9.90 6.21 8.87
C ALA A 388 -9.36 4.86 8.44
N SER A 389 -9.89 3.79 9.02
CA SER A 389 -9.61 2.42 8.57
C SER A 389 -10.83 1.53 8.70
N CYS A 390 -10.99 0.64 7.73
CA CYS A 390 -11.99 -0.44 7.73
C CYS A 390 -11.29 -1.79 7.54
N ILE A 391 -11.95 -2.88 7.92
CA ILE A 391 -11.52 -4.24 7.55
C ILE A 391 -12.47 -4.74 6.47
N MET A 392 -11.90 -5.27 5.39
CA MET A 392 -12.64 -5.86 4.28
C MET A 392 -13.39 -7.12 4.76
N PRO A 393 -14.71 -7.25 4.55
CA PRO A 393 -15.46 -8.47 4.82
C PRO A 393 -15.24 -9.51 3.70
N TRP A 394 -15.65 -10.76 3.93
CA TRP A 394 -15.75 -11.75 2.85
C TRP A 394 -16.64 -11.20 1.73
N THR A 395 -16.06 -11.10 0.53
CA THR A 395 -16.65 -10.43 -0.63
C THR A 395 -16.50 -11.36 -1.83
N GLU A 396 -17.56 -12.01 -2.28
CA GLU A 396 -17.55 -13.02 -3.34
C GLU A 396 -17.40 -12.35 -4.72
N ALA A 397 -16.18 -11.93 -5.05
CA ALA A 397 -15.87 -11.23 -6.30
C ALA A 397 -14.41 -11.45 -6.73
N GLU A 398 -14.13 -11.21 -8.01
CA GLU A 398 -12.79 -11.26 -8.59
C GLU A 398 -12.53 -10.00 -9.41
N GLY A 399 -11.32 -9.45 -9.33
CA GLY A 399 -10.95 -8.24 -10.06
C GLY A 399 -11.46 -6.93 -9.43
N TRP A 400 -11.66 -5.90 -10.26
CA TRP A 400 -11.95 -4.54 -9.80
C TRP A 400 -13.41 -4.34 -9.36
N VAL A 401 -13.62 -4.09 -8.07
CA VAL A 401 -14.91 -3.73 -7.47
C VAL A 401 -14.97 -2.25 -7.08
N ASP A 402 -16.18 -1.74 -6.88
CA ASP A 402 -16.38 -0.42 -6.26
C ASP A 402 -16.11 -0.49 -4.75
N PHE A 403 -15.32 0.47 -4.26
CA PHE A 403 -15.10 0.71 -2.85
C PHE A 403 -15.64 2.10 -2.50
N GLU A 404 -16.63 2.16 -1.60
CA GLU A 404 -17.33 3.39 -1.26
C GLU A 404 -17.42 3.57 0.26
N ILE A 405 -17.45 4.81 0.75
CA ILE A 405 -17.67 5.09 2.18
C ILE A 405 -18.86 6.02 2.45
N SER A 406 -19.59 5.68 3.51
CA SER A 406 -20.67 6.47 4.11
C SER A 406 -20.22 7.01 5.47
N LEU A 407 -20.60 8.26 5.74
CA LEU A 407 -20.32 8.99 6.97
C LEU A 407 -21.63 9.22 7.72
N ASP A 408 -21.70 8.79 8.99
CA ASP A 408 -22.85 8.92 9.89
C ASP A 408 -24.18 8.40 9.31
N GLY A 409 -24.12 7.41 8.42
CA GLY A 409 -25.30 6.84 7.73
C GLY A 409 -25.81 7.66 6.55
N GLY A 410 -25.04 8.66 6.10
CA GLY A 410 -25.30 9.42 4.88
C GLY A 410 -25.07 8.62 3.58
N PRO A 411 -25.25 9.26 2.41
CA PRO A 411 -24.99 8.65 1.12
C PRO A 411 -23.49 8.39 0.85
N PHE A 412 -23.23 7.43 -0.03
CA PHE A 412 -21.89 7.04 -0.47
C PHE A 412 -21.34 8.00 -1.53
N TYR A 413 -20.85 9.16 -1.10
CA TYR A 413 -20.25 10.16 -1.99
C TYR A 413 -18.77 9.92 -2.32
N TRP A 414 -18.04 9.25 -1.44
CA TRP A 414 -16.61 9.01 -1.58
C TRP A 414 -16.37 7.60 -2.15
N LYS A 415 -15.65 7.52 -3.27
CA LYS A 415 -15.54 6.30 -4.08
C LYS A 415 -14.13 6.05 -4.60
N GLY A 416 -13.82 4.80 -4.84
CA GLY A 416 -12.65 4.33 -5.57
C GLY A 416 -12.82 2.91 -6.10
N LYS A 417 -11.77 2.35 -6.70
CA LYS A 417 -11.74 0.98 -7.24
C LYS A 417 -10.76 0.13 -6.45
N PHE A 418 -11.24 -0.98 -5.91
CA PHE A 418 -10.46 -1.93 -5.11
C PHE A 418 -10.34 -3.26 -5.86
N TYR A 419 -9.18 -3.91 -5.82
CA TYR A 419 -8.94 -5.16 -6.53
C TYR A 419 -9.09 -6.38 -5.61
N VAL A 420 -10.07 -7.24 -5.89
CA VAL A 420 -10.32 -8.45 -5.10
C VAL A 420 -9.59 -9.64 -5.72
N GLU A 421 -8.72 -10.27 -4.92
CA GLU A 421 -7.89 -11.39 -5.32
C GLU A 421 -8.47 -12.71 -4.80
N PRO A 422 -8.84 -13.67 -5.67
CA PRO A 422 -9.32 -14.96 -5.21
C PRO A 422 -8.19 -15.81 -4.59
N PRO A 423 -8.47 -16.70 -3.61
CA PRO A 423 -7.45 -17.31 -2.76
C PRO A 423 -6.37 -18.13 -3.49
N SER A 424 -6.63 -18.67 -4.68
CA SER A 424 -5.62 -19.42 -5.43
C SER A 424 -4.53 -18.52 -6.04
N VAL A 425 -4.88 -17.28 -6.43
CA VAL A 425 -3.92 -16.34 -7.05
C VAL A 425 -3.34 -15.34 -6.05
N SER A 426 -4.06 -15.05 -4.95
CA SER A 426 -3.59 -14.12 -3.92
C SER A 426 -2.21 -14.52 -3.35
N PRO A 427 -1.40 -13.55 -2.87
CA PRO A 427 -0.15 -13.84 -2.16
C PRO A 427 -0.36 -14.79 -0.99
N SER A 428 0.54 -15.76 -0.84
CA SER A 428 0.50 -16.73 0.25
C SER A 428 0.96 -16.08 1.56
N LEU A 429 0.03 -15.50 2.32
CA LEU A 429 0.32 -14.87 3.61
C LEU A 429 0.46 -15.87 4.76
N VAL A 430 -0.11 -17.08 4.59
CA VAL A 430 0.02 -18.24 5.47
C VAL A 430 0.35 -19.45 4.61
N TRP A 431 1.37 -20.24 4.98
CA TRP A 431 1.82 -21.41 4.22
C TRP A 431 2.38 -22.51 5.14
N PHE A 432 2.39 -23.75 4.65
CA PHE A 432 3.11 -24.85 5.28
C PHE A 432 4.56 -24.87 4.80
N GLU A 433 5.49 -25.24 5.69
CA GLU A 433 6.91 -25.39 5.33
C GLU A 433 7.14 -26.57 4.37
N GLU A 434 6.34 -27.62 4.51
CA GLU A 434 6.38 -28.83 3.68
C GLU A 434 5.02 -29.09 3.03
N ASN A 435 5.02 -29.78 1.89
CA ASN A 435 3.81 -30.17 1.15
C ASN A 435 3.07 -31.39 1.78
N THR A 436 3.41 -31.78 3.01
CA THR A 436 2.84 -32.93 3.73
C THR A 436 1.36 -32.72 4.12
N PHE A 437 0.86 -31.47 4.11
CA PHE A 437 -0.56 -31.17 4.30
C PHE A 437 -1.51 -31.77 3.22
N HIS A 438 -0.96 -32.31 2.12
CA HIS A 438 -1.73 -33.07 1.14
C HIS A 438 -2.06 -34.52 1.58
N GLU A 439 -1.40 -35.01 2.62
CA GLU A 439 -1.54 -36.38 3.13
C GLU A 439 -2.69 -36.51 4.15
N LEU A 440 -3.09 -37.76 4.43
CA LEU A 440 -4.17 -38.05 5.39
C LEU A 440 -3.72 -38.06 6.85
N ASP A 441 -2.44 -38.31 7.11
CA ASP A 441 -1.82 -38.23 8.43
C ASP A 441 -0.32 -37.91 8.31
N PRO A 442 0.04 -36.63 8.12
CA PRO A 442 1.44 -36.19 8.09
C PRO A 442 2.16 -36.20 9.47
N GLY A 443 1.49 -36.54 10.57
CA GLY A 443 2.06 -36.54 11.92
C GLY A 443 2.31 -35.14 12.51
N THR A 444 3.27 -34.39 11.97
CA THR A 444 3.62 -33.04 12.44
C THR A 444 3.79 -32.08 11.27
N MET A 445 3.22 -30.87 11.38
CA MET A 445 3.31 -29.84 10.34
C MET A 445 3.76 -28.50 10.93
N THR A 446 4.67 -27.82 10.23
CA THR A 446 5.07 -26.44 10.53
C THR A 446 4.28 -25.47 9.65
N LEU A 447 3.61 -24.52 10.28
CA LEU A 447 2.85 -23.44 9.64
C LEU A 447 3.61 -22.12 9.83
N ASN A 448 3.78 -21.38 8.75
CA ASN A 448 4.44 -20.07 8.73
C ASN A 448 3.47 -18.98 8.23
N TRP A 449 3.68 -17.73 8.67
CA TRP A 449 2.89 -16.58 8.19
C TRP A 449 3.65 -15.25 8.25
N ASP A 450 3.24 -14.28 7.41
CA ASP A 450 3.79 -12.91 7.48
C ASP A 450 3.09 -12.08 8.57
N TRP A 451 3.62 -12.21 9.79
CA TRP A 451 3.18 -11.55 11.03
C TRP A 451 2.98 -10.03 10.92
N LYS A 452 3.67 -9.36 9.98
CA LYS A 452 3.61 -7.88 9.83
C LYS A 452 2.28 -7.39 9.26
N ASN A 453 1.55 -8.22 8.52
CA ASN A 453 0.26 -7.85 7.95
C ASN A 453 -0.86 -7.81 9.00
N LEU A 454 -0.65 -8.45 10.16
CA LEU A 454 -1.56 -8.36 11.31
C LEU A 454 -1.23 -7.15 12.18
N THR A 455 0.01 -7.07 12.69
CA THR A 455 0.46 -5.95 13.51
C THR A 455 1.99 -5.88 13.56
N MET A 456 2.53 -4.67 13.72
CA MET A 456 3.95 -4.44 13.98
C MET A 456 4.38 -4.83 15.41
N ASN A 457 3.45 -5.18 16.30
CA ASN A 457 3.75 -5.62 17.66
C ASN A 457 4.05 -7.14 17.71
N PHE A 458 5.33 -7.50 17.82
CA PHE A 458 5.80 -8.89 17.99
C PHE A 458 5.32 -9.56 19.30
N ASN A 459 4.91 -8.77 20.31
CA ASN A 459 4.36 -9.29 21.57
C ASN A 459 2.83 -9.46 21.52
N ALA A 460 2.18 -9.13 20.40
CA ALA A 460 0.76 -9.42 20.21
C ALA A 460 0.53 -10.94 20.19
N LYS A 461 -0.69 -11.33 20.58
CA LYS A 461 -1.15 -12.72 20.54
C LYS A 461 -2.07 -12.92 19.35
N VAL A 462 -1.88 -14.05 18.67
CA VAL A 462 -2.67 -14.47 17.52
C VAL A 462 -3.37 -15.80 17.79
N SER A 463 -4.55 -15.93 17.22
CA SER A 463 -5.34 -17.16 17.20
C SER A 463 -5.32 -17.75 15.79
N ILE A 464 -5.26 -19.08 15.70
CA ILE A 464 -5.11 -19.86 14.48
C ILE A 464 -6.28 -20.83 14.41
N SER A 465 -7.09 -20.73 13.36
CA SER A 465 -8.34 -21.49 13.22
C SER A 465 -8.49 -22.14 11.85
N VAL A 466 -9.17 -23.28 11.79
CA VAL A 466 -9.54 -23.95 10.55
C VAL A 466 -10.93 -23.48 10.14
N TRP A 467 -11.07 -23.14 8.86
CA TRP A 467 -12.33 -22.82 8.21
C TRP A 467 -12.58 -23.79 7.06
N GLY A 468 -13.83 -24.20 6.87
CA GLY A 468 -14.28 -25.02 5.75
C GLY A 468 -15.18 -24.24 4.82
N TYR A 469 -15.50 -24.84 3.68
CA TYR A 469 -16.33 -24.20 2.66
C TYR A 469 -17.35 -25.18 2.09
N LEU A 470 -18.60 -24.71 1.93
CA LEU A 470 -19.72 -25.49 1.38
C LEU A 470 -20.62 -24.65 0.46
N GLU A 471 -21.28 -25.33 -0.47
CA GLU A 471 -22.29 -24.79 -1.39
C GLU A 471 -23.55 -25.68 -1.38
N ASN A 472 -24.03 -26.02 -0.19
CA ASN A 472 -25.25 -26.83 0.00
C ASN A 472 -26.54 -26.01 -0.20
N HIS A 473 -26.44 -24.68 -0.21
CA HIS A 473 -27.53 -23.72 -0.34
C HIS A 473 -27.33 -22.83 -1.57
N ILE A 474 -28.28 -21.92 -1.83
CA ILE A 474 -28.19 -20.99 -2.98
C ILE A 474 -27.00 -20.04 -2.78
N GLU A 475 -26.86 -19.52 -1.57
CA GLU A 475 -25.72 -18.73 -1.12
C GLU A 475 -24.62 -19.67 -0.60
N PRO A 476 -23.34 -19.37 -0.86
CA PRO A 476 -22.20 -20.14 -0.34
C PRO A 476 -21.98 -19.91 1.15
N GLU A 477 -21.27 -20.84 1.80
CA GLU A 477 -20.94 -20.75 3.22
C GLU A 477 -19.45 -20.94 3.49
N LEU A 478 -18.83 -19.93 4.11
CA LEU A 478 -17.51 -20.02 4.74
C LEU A 478 -17.70 -20.29 6.23
N LEU A 479 -17.35 -21.51 6.67
CA LEU A 479 -17.74 -22.06 7.96
C LEU A 479 -16.54 -22.17 8.90
N TYR A 480 -16.65 -21.63 10.11
CA TYR A 480 -15.67 -21.88 11.17
C TYR A 480 -15.74 -23.35 11.60
N ILE A 481 -14.62 -24.08 11.57
CA ILE A 481 -14.54 -25.48 12.00
C ILE A 481 -14.04 -25.58 13.45
N ASP A 482 -12.85 -25.05 13.72
CA ASP A 482 -12.21 -25.18 15.04
C ASP A 482 -11.05 -24.20 15.26
N MET A 483 -10.63 -24.06 16.52
CA MET A 483 -9.40 -23.39 16.94
C MET A 483 -8.27 -24.42 17.02
N ILE A 484 -7.19 -24.21 16.28
CA ILE A 484 -5.96 -24.99 16.41
C ILE A 484 -5.21 -24.50 17.65
N GLU A 485 -4.92 -23.20 17.70
CA GLU A 485 -4.13 -22.54 18.73
C GLU A 485 -4.74 -21.16 19.03
N GLN A 486 -4.87 -20.79 20.30
CA GLN A 486 -5.61 -19.60 20.73
C GLN A 486 -4.70 -18.43 21.14
N SER A 487 -3.42 -18.67 21.46
CA SER A 487 -2.53 -17.64 22.01
C SER A 487 -1.07 -17.81 21.58
N SER A 488 -0.87 -18.12 20.29
CA SER A 488 0.47 -18.09 19.70
C SER A 488 1.03 -16.66 19.73
N GLN A 489 2.36 -16.55 19.74
CA GLN A 489 3.03 -15.26 19.58
C GLN A 489 2.96 -14.83 18.11
N ASN A 490 2.92 -13.52 17.83
CA ASN A 490 2.98 -13.01 16.46
C ASN A 490 4.43 -12.98 15.93
N ASP A 491 5.09 -14.14 15.92
CA ASP A 491 6.48 -14.33 15.47
C ASP A 491 6.59 -14.89 14.04
N GLY A 492 5.51 -15.47 13.52
CA GLY A 492 5.40 -15.94 12.14
C GLY A 492 5.56 -17.45 11.96
N ILE A 493 5.63 -18.24 13.04
CA ILE A 493 5.81 -19.70 12.96
C ILE A 493 5.06 -20.45 14.07
N THR A 494 4.49 -21.61 13.75
CA THR A 494 3.97 -22.56 14.75
C THR A 494 4.09 -24.00 14.26
N THR A 495 4.06 -24.96 15.18
CA THR A 495 4.11 -26.40 14.89
C THR A 495 2.89 -27.08 15.48
N MET A 496 2.18 -27.88 14.69
CA MET A 496 0.99 -28.62 15.13
C MET A 496 1.10 -30.12 14.85
N SER A 497 0.50 -30.93 15.71
CA SER A 497 0.47 -32.40 15.60
C SER A 497 -0.91 -32.86 15.14
N THR A 498 -0.98 -33.78 14.18
CA THR A 498 -2.26 -34.35 13.69
C THR A 498 -3.01 -35.08 14.80
N ALA A 499 -2.28 -35.72 15.71
CA ALA A 499 -2.82 -36.43 16.86
C ALA A 499 -3.68 -35.56 17.80
N ASP A 500 -3.46 -34.24 17.83
CA ASP A 500 -4.21 -33.28 18.65
C ASP A 500 -5.66 -33.07 18.16
N PHE A 501 -5.97 -33.58 16.95
CA PHE A 501 -7.29 -33.49 16.33
C PHE A 501 -8.08 -34.81 16.35
N TYR A 502 -7.45 -35.95 16.69
CA TYR A 502 -8.03 -37.28 16.51
C TYR A 502 -9.33 -37.51 17.27
N GLU A 503 -9.40 -37.03 18.52
CA GLU A 503 -10.60 -37.21 19.36
C GLU A 503 -11.66 -36.12 19.16
N ARG A 504 -11.35 -35.04 18.43
CA ARG A 504 -12.30 -33.94 18.20
C ARG A 504 -13.49 -34.42 17.37
N ASP A 505 -14.66 -33.83 17.60
CA ASP A 505 -15.84 -34.02 16.75
C ASP A 505 -16.49 -32.66 16.50
N ASN A 506 -16.39 -32.17 15.27
CA ASN A 506 -16.98 -30.89 14.86
C ASN A 506 -18.43 -31.05 14.38
N GLY A 507 -19.02 -32.26 14.49
CA GLY A 507 -20.41 -32.53 14.16
C GLY A 507 -20.68 -32.73 12.67
N ASP A 508 -21.86 -33.27 12.36
CA ASP A 508 -22.17 -33.82 11.03
C ASP A 508 -22.20 -32.80 9.90
N TYR A 509 -22.49 -31.53 10.22
CA TYR A 509 -22.48 -30.46 9.22
C TYR A 509 -21.06 -30.10 8.79
N LEU A 510 -20.17 -29.81 9.75
CA LEU A 510 -18.80 -29.38 9.47
C LEU A 510 -17.94 -30.49 8.87
N ARG A 511 -18.21 -31.76 9.21
CA ARG A 511 -17.57 -32.93 8.57
C ARG A 511 -17.85 -33.03 7.06
N GLN A 512 -18.78 -32.27 6.49
CA GLN A 512 -19.00 -32.27 5.03
C GLN A 512 -17.90 -31.52 4.27
N CYS A 513 -17.20 -30.56 4.91
CA CYS A 513 -16.13 -29.77 4.31
C CYS A 513 -14.93 -30.63 3.90
N GLU A 514 -14.65 -30.76 2.60
CA GLU A 514 -13.51 -31.54 2.09
C GLU A 514 -12.23 -30.72 1.94
N PHE A 515 -12.36 -29.40 1.78
CA PHE A 515 -11.28 -28.43 1.76
C PHE A 515 -11.64 -27.20 2.59
N GLY A 516 -10.64 -26.38 2.84
CA GLY A 516 -10.75 -25.23 3.72
C GLY A 516 -9.51 -24.35 3.71
N PHE A 517 -9.37 -23.58 4.78
CA PHE A 517 -8.35 -22.56 4.96
C PHE A 517 -7.86 -22.55 6.41
N ILE A 518 -6.60 -22.16 6.61
CA ILE A 518 -6.14 -21.66 7.91
C ILE A 518 -6.33 -20.15 7.94
N MET A 519 -7.02 -19.65 8.96
CA MET A 519 -7.17 -18.24 9.25
C MET A 519 -6.36 -17.89 10.50
N ILE A 520 -5.52 -16.86 10.41
CA ILE A 520 -4.80 -16.29 11.55
C ILE A 520 -5.32 -14.86 11.80
N ASN A 521 -5.66 -14.54 13.04
CA ASN A 521 -6.11 -13.22 13.46
C ASN A 521 -5.53 -12.80 14.82
N ILE A 522 -5.60 -11.51 15.15
CA ILE A 522 -5.18 -11.02 16.48
C ILE A 522 -6.22 -11.45 17.52
N THR A 523 -5.78 -12.06 18.62
CA THR A 523 -6.64 -12.57 19.71
C THR A 523 -7.38 -11.46 20.46
N ASN A 524 -6.79 -10.26 20.57
CA ASN A 524 -7.39 -9.07 21.18
C ASN A 524 -7.21 -7.85 20.28
N PRO A 525 -8.10 -7.65 19.28
CA PRO A 525 -7.98 -6.54 18.32
C PRO A 525 -8.24 -5.18 18.97
N GLU A 526 -9.15 -5.08 19.95
CA GLU A 526 -9.46 -3.80 20.60
C GLU A 526 -8.21 -3.20 21.27
N LYS A 527 -7.36 -4.03 21.87
CA LYS A 527 -6.10 -3.61 22.50
C LYS A 527 -5.01 -3.24 21.50
N GLU A 528 -4.85 -4.00 20.42
CA GLU A 528 -3.71 -3.87 19.51
C GLU A 528 -3.96 -2.86 18.37
N ILE A 529 -5.22 -2.67 17.95
CA ILE A 529 -5.61 -1.82 16.81
C ILE A 529 -6.85 -0.93 17.05
N GLY A 530 -7.51 -1.03 18.21
CA GLY A 530 -8.69 -0.20 18.54
C GLY A 530 -9.98 -0.59 17.81
N MET A 531 -10.02 -1.73 17.12
CA MET A 531 -11.20 -2.25 16.40
C MET A 531 -11.77 -3.49 17.10
N LYS A 532 -13.09 -3.71 16.96
CA LYS A 532 -13.75 -4.95 17.39
C LYS A 532 -13.43 -6.11 16.47
N THR A 533 -13.43 -5.84 15.17
CA THR A 533 -13.01 -6.76 14.12
C THR A 533 -11.47 -6.82 14.08
N SER A 534 -10.95 -8.02 13.84
CA SER A 534 -9.51 -8.29 13.77
C SER A 534 -9.10 -8.41 12.30
N PRO A 535 -7.97 -7.84 11.86
CA PRO A 535 -7.41 -8.17 10.56
C PRO A 535 -7.11 -9.66 10.54
N THR A 536 -7.32 -10.28 9.39
CA THR A 536 -7.07 -11.71 9.21
C THR A 536 -6.22 -11.95 7.98
N ILE A 537 -5.38 -12.97 8.07
CA ILE A 537 -4.61 -13.50 6.95
C ILE A 537 -4.99 -14.96 6.76
N TRP A 538 -4.97 -15.40 5.50
CA TRP A 538 -5.49 -16.69 5.07
C TRP A 538 -4.40 -17.51 4.37
N SER A 539 -4.50 -18.83 4.49
CA SER A 539 -3.77 -19.74 3.61
C SER A 539 -4.38 -19.74 2.20
N ARG A 540 -3.67 -20.35 1.26
CA ARG A 540 -4.30 -20.88 0.05
C ARG A 540 -5.30 -22.00 0.41
N PRO A 541 -6.21 -22.40 -0.49
CA PRO A 541 -7.10 -23.52 -0.22
C PRO A 541 -6.30 -24.80 0.05
N ILE A 542 -6.69 -25.55 1.08
CA ILE A 542 -6.04 -26.79 1.50
C ILE A 542 -7.06 -27.92 1.65
N PRO A 543 -6.70 -29.18 1.33
CA PRO A 543 -7.52 -30.33 1.69
C PRO A 543 -7.62 -30.41 3.22
N LEU A 544 -8.77 -30.87 3.74
CA LEU A 544 -8.97 -31.09 5.19
C LEU A 544 -8.76 -32.56 5.60
N GLY A 545 -8.10 -33.36 4.75
CA GLY A 545 -7.78 -34.76 5.01
C GLY A 545 -7.05 -34.97 6.33
N TRP A 546 -5.90 -34.31 6.51
CA TRP A 546 -5.10 -34.31 7.74
C TRP A 546 -5.87 -33.92 9.03
N TYR A 547 -6.98 -33.18 8.90
CA TYR A 547 -7.80 -32.73 10.04
C TYR A 547 -8.98 -33.67 10.32
N PHE A 548 -9.71 -34.08 9.27
CA PHE A 548 -10.95 -34.84 9.40
C PHE A 548 -10.80 -36.36 9.22
N ASN A 549 -9.65 -36.90 8.79
CA ASN A 549 -9.45 -38.33 8.51
C ASN A 549 -9.99 -39.25 9.62
N GLU A 550 -9.66 -39.02 10.89
CA GLU A 550 -10.16 -39.83 12.01
C GLU A 550 -11.64 -39.56 12.37
N GLN A 551 -12.18 -38.39 12.03
CA GLN A 551 -13.63 -38.12 12.15
C GLN A 551 -14.39 -38.90 11.06
N TRP A 552 -13.97 -38.81 9.81
CA TRP A 552 -14.56 -39.55 8.70
C TRP A 552 -14.43 -41.06 8.88
N ARG A 553 -13.29 -41.56 9.37
CA ARG A 553 -13.12 -42.98 9.70
C ARG A 553 -14.09 -43.46 10.78
N ARG A 554 -14.27 -42.69 11.86
CA ARG A 554 -15.19 -43.03 12.95
C ARG A 554 -16.66 -43.02 12.52
N PHE A 555 -17.10 -42.08 11.68
CA PHE A 555 -18.52 -41.90 11.33
C PHE A 555 -18.94 -42.52 9.99
N GLU A 556 -18.07 -42.57 8.98
CA GLU A 556 -18.36 -43.13 7.65
C GLU A 556 -17.79 -44.54 7.45
N GLY A 557 -16.81 -44.95 8.26
CA GLY A 557 -16.14 -46.26 8.23
C GLY A 557 -14.71 -46.20 7.64
N ASN A 558 -14.02 -47.34 7.61
CA ASN A 558 -12.65 -47.42 7.10
C ASN A 558 -12.55 -47.14 5.58
N ASP A 559 -13.64 -47.37 4.84
CA ASP A 559 -13.85 -47.15 3.42
C ASP A 559 -14.44 -45.75 3.11
N TRP A 560 -14.16 -44.75 3.97
CA TRP A 560 -14.71 -43.41 3.81
C TRP A 560 -14.20 -42.71 2.54
N VAL A 561 -12.97 -42.98 2.11
CA VAL A 561 -12.34 -42.36 0.94
C VAL A 561 -13.10 -42.76 -0.33
N GLU A 562 -13.37 -44.05 -0.48
CA GLU A 562 -14.16 -44.63 -1.55
C GLU A 562 -15.59 -44.09 -1.51
N LYS A 563 -16.26 -44.13 -0.34
CA LYS A 563 -17.61 -43.60 -0.15
C LYS A 563 -17.76 -42.13 -0.54
N ARG A 564 -16.74 -41.29 -0.29
CA ARG A 564 -16.73 -39.88 -0.69
C ARG A 564 -16.55 -39.69 -2.19
N CYS A 565 -15.59 -40.39 -2.80
CA CYS A 565 -15.46 -40.40 -4.26
C CYS A 565 -16.76 -40.88 -4.95
N ASP A 566 -17.42 -41.89 -4.39
CA ASP A 566 -18.70 -42.42 -4.87
C ASP A 566 -19.84 -41.40 -4.74
N ARG A 567 -19.88 -40.65 -3.63
CA ARG A 567 -20.83 -39.57 -3.37
C ARG A 567 -20.65 -38.41 -4.34
N TRP A 568 -19.41 -37.97 -4.57
CA TRP A 568 -19.06 -36.98 -5.59
C TRP A 568 -19.47 -37.47 -6.98
N THR A 569 -19.10 -38.69 -7.37
CA THR A 569 -19.42 -39.26 -8.69
C THR A 569 -20.94 -39.30 -8.93
N LYS A 570 -21.73 -39.70 -7.92
CA LYS A 570 -23.20 -39.68 -7.98
C LYS A 570 -23.76 -38.27 -8.15
N ARG A 571 -23.22 -37.27 -7.44
CA ARG A 571 -23.61 -35.85 -7.58
C ARG A 571 -23.23 -35.29 -8.97
N ASP A 572 -21.99 -35.48 -9.41
CA ASP A 572 -21.49 -34.94 -10.69
C ASP A 572 -22.21 -35.55 -11.90
N ARG A 573 -22.65 -36.83 -11.82
CA ARG A 573 -23.51 -37.49 -12.82
C ARG A 573 -24.92 -36.88 -12.94
N LEU A 574 -25.44 -36.18 -11.93
CA LEU A 574 -26.75 -35.49 -12.00
C LEU A 574 -26.64 -34.12 -12.66
N LEU A 575 -25.43 -33.56 -12.79
CA LEU A 575 -25.18 -32.26 -13.41
C LEU A 575 -24.99 -32.39 -14.94
N LYS A 576 -25.23 -31.30 -15.67
CA LYS A 576 -25.00 -31.22 -17.13
C LYS A 576 -23.59 -31.71 -17.48
N TYR A 577 -23.49 -32.50 -18.55
CA TYR A 577 -22.21 -32.88 -19.14
C TYR A 577 -21.63 -31.68 -19.90
N PHE A 578 -20.47 -31.19 -19.45
CA PHE A 578 -19.92 -29.89 -19.84
C PHE A 578 -18.74 -29.98 -20.81
N THR A 579 -18.05 -31.12 -20.86
CA THR A 579 -16.77 -31.28 -21.58
C THR A 579 -16.89 -31.18 -23.10
N ASN A 580 -18.08 -31.35 -23.67
CA ASN A 580 -18.33 -31.17 -25.11
C ASN A 580 -18.29 -29.71 -25.58
N GLU A 581 -18.39 -28.75 -24.66
CA GLU A 581 -18.43 -27.30 -24.95
C GLU A 581 -17.09 -26.61 -24.64
N LEU A 582 -16.03 -27.40 -24.42
CA LEU A 582 -14.67 -26.94 -24.11
C LEU A 582 -13.77 -26.91 -25.35
N PRO A 583 -12.78 -25.99 -25.40
CA PRO A 583 -11.85 -25.88 -26.53
C PRO A 583 -10.76 -26.95 -26.50
N MET A 584 -10.57 -27.62 -27.65
CA MET A 584 -9.58 -28.69 -27.87
C MET A 584 -8.16 -28.30 -27.48
N CYS A 585 -7.51 -29.10 -26.64
CA CYS A 585 -6.13 -28.86 -26.23
C CYS A 585 -5.14 -28.80 -27.43
N PRO A 586 -4.18 -27.86 -27.45
CA PRO A 586 -3.08 -27.90 -28.41
C PRO A 586 -2.26 -29.19 -28.26
N CYS A 587 -1.82 -29.79 -29.37
CA CYS A 587 -1.04 -31.04 -29.32
C CYS A 587 0.36 -30.86 -28.70
N LEU A 588 0.93 -29.66 -28.84
CA LEU A 588 2.32 -29.35 -28.47
C LEU A 588 2.39 -28.07 -27.63
N LEU A 589 3.26 -28.06 -26.62
CA LEU A 589 3.52 -26.91 -25.73
C LEU A 589 3.79 -25.60 -26.51
N ARG A 590 4.59 -25.68 -27.59
CA ARG A 590 4.90 -24.53 -28.47
C ARG A 590 3.67 -23.92 -29.15
N GLN A 591 2.58 -24.68 -29.31
CA GLN A 591 1.32 -24.17 -29.85
C GLN A 591 0.54 -23.43 -28.76
N ALA A 592 0.47 -24.00 -27.55
CA ALA A 592 -0.17 -23.39 -26.39
C ALA A 592 0.43 -22.01 -26.03
N ILE A 593 1.76 -21.91 -25.97
CA ILE A 593 2.49 -20.65 -25.65
C ILE A 593 2.19 -19.52 -26.65
N VAL A 594 1.87 -19.87 -27.91
CA VAL A 594 1.52 -18.91 -28.97
C VAL A 594 0.03 -18.57 -28.96
N ASP A 595 -0.84 -19.48 -28.51
CA ASP A 595 -2.30 -19.36 -28.50
C ASP A 595 -2.85 -18.61 -27.27
N ARG A 596 -2.20 -17.48 -26.94
CA ARG A 596 -2.50 -16.63 -25.77
C ARG A 596 -3.89 -16.00 -25.78
N GLY A 597 -4.63 -16.10 -26.90
CA GLY A 597 -6.01 -15.64 -27.02
C GLY A 597 -7.04 -16.63 -26.49
N ARG A 598 -6.69 -17.92 -26.39
CA ARG A 598 -7.56 -18.98 -25.84
C ARG A 598 -7.02 -19.57 -24.54
N TYR A 599 -5.70 -19.60 -24.38
CA TYR A 599 -5.02 -20.25 -23.27
C TYR A 599 -4.14 -19.28 -22.48
N ALA A 600 -4.13 -19.43 -21.17
CA ALA A 600 -3.25 -18.75 -20.22
C ALA A 600 -2.42 -19.79 -19.45
N PRO A 601 -1.20 -19.47 -18.99
CA PRO A 601 -0.44 -20.34 -18.08
C PRO A 601 -1.25 -20.70 -16.83
N ASP A 602 -1.11 -21.94 -16.37
CA ASP A 602 -1.62 -22.37 -15.07
C ASP A 602 -0.60 -22.02 -13.97
N PHE A 603 -0.97 -21.17 -13.02
CA PHE A 603 -0.09 -20.77 -11.93
C PHE A 603 0.32 -21.93 -10.99
N ASP A 604 -0.43 -23.05 -10.97
CA ASP A 604 -0.06 -24.25 -10.23
C ASP A 604 1.03 -25.09 -10.93
N CYS A 605 1.25 -24.89 -12.24
CA CYS A 605 2.25 -25.62 -13.04
C CYS A 605 2.73 -24.78 -14.24
N ASP A 606 3.77 -23.98 -14.05
CA ASP A 606 4.33 -23.08 -15.05
C ASP A 606 5.86 -23.18 -15.12
N GLN A 607 6.40 -23.33 -16.34
CA GLN A 607 7.83 -23.31 -16.65
C GLN A 607 8.54 -22.02 -16.20
N ASP A 608 7.83 -20.88 -16.23
CA ASP A 608 8.36 -19.56 -15.89
C ASP A 608 8.06 -19.18 -14.41
N GLY A 609 7.24 -19.98 -13.74
CA GLY A 609 6.73 -19.77 -12.37
C GLY A 609 6.92 -21.00 -11.49
N ASN A 610 5.85 -21.77 -11.28
CA ASN A 610 5.88 -22.98 -10.44
C ASN A 610 6.21 -24.24 -11.23
N THR A 611 7.49 -24.63 -11.23
CA THR A 611 7.98 -25.83 -11.92
C THR A 611 7.77 -27.15 -11.14
N GLN A 612 7.18 -27.12 -9.93
CA GLN A 612 6.94 -28.35 -9.16
C GLN A 612 5.75 -29.16 -9.68
N CYS A 613 4.74 -28.50 -10.28
CA CYS A 613 3.58 -29.14 -10.91
C CYS A 613 2.95 -30.26 -10.06
N PHE A 614 2.66 -30.00 -8.78
CA PHE A 614 2.25 -31.04 -7.80
C PHE A 614 1.08 -31.93 -8.29
N TYR A 615 0.06 -31.32 -8.88
CA TYR A 615 -1.11 -32.01 -9.43
C TYR A 615 -0.87 -32.70 -10.79
N HIS A 616 0.29 -32.47 -11.41
CA HIS A 616 0.65 -32.89 -12.77
C HIS A 616 2.10 -33.38 -12.83
N GLN A 617 2.42 -34.39 -12.01
CA GLN A 617 3.77 -34.95 -11.93
C GLN A 617 4.29 -35.39 -13.31
N GLY A 618 5.46 -34.87 -13.70
CA GLY A 618 6.07 -35.09 -15.01
C GLY A 618 5.73 -34.05 -16.08
N ALA A 619 4.81 -33.12 -15.80
CA ALA A 619 4.58 -31.95 -16.64
C ALA A 619 5.70 -30.91 -16.50
N GLN A 620 5.98 -30.19 -17.60
CA GLN A 620 6.84 -29.01 -17.62
C GLN A 620 6.03 -27.71 -17.44
N HIS A 621 4.83 -27.67 -18.01
CA HIS A 621 3.95 -26.50 -18.05
C HIS A 621 2.52 -26.97 -18.35
N CYS A 622 1.54 -26.37 -17.68
CA CYS A 622 0.13 -26.50 -18.00
C CYS A 622 -0.42 -25.15 -18.46
N VAL A 623 -1.40 -25.20 -19.36
CA VAL A 623 -2.25 -24.04 -19.66
C VAL A 623 -3.69 -24.34 -19.28
N VAL A 624 -4.39 -23.31 -18.85
CA VAL A 624 -5.84 -23.29 -18.69
C VAL A 624 -6.46 -22.43 -19.78
N THR A 625 -7.76 -22.60 -20.03
CA THR A 625 -8.55 -21.63 -20.78
C THR A 625 -8.39 -20.23 -20.17
N ALA A 626 -8.25 -19.19 -21.00
CA ALA A 626 -8.06 -17.83 -20.50
C ALA A 626 -9.36 -17.26 -19.87
N LEU A 627 -10.52 -17.76 -20.28
CA LEU A 627 -11.84 -17.36 -19.80
C LEU A 627 -12.76 -18.59 -19.66
N PRO A 628 -13.73 -18.56 -18.73
CA PRO A 628 -14.79 -19.56 -18.65
C PRO A 628 -15.67 -19.58 -19.91
N ASN A 629 -16.29 -20.72 -20.20
CA ASN A 629 -17.42 -20.79 -21.13
C ASN A 629 -18.72 -20.25 -20.48
N HIS A 630 -19.84 -20.28 -21.21
CA HIS A 630 -21.12 -19.74 -20.71
C HIS A 630 -21.64 -20.42 -19.44
N ASP A 631 -21.35 -21.71 -19.26
CA ASP A 631 -21.73 -22.50 -18.09
C ASP A 631 -20.73 -22.35 -16.92
N GLY A 632 -19.65 -21.56 -17.09
CA GLY A 632 -18.59 -21.41 -16.10
C GLY A 632 -17.48 -22.46 -16.18
N ALA A 633 -17.47 -23.35 -17.17
CA ALA A 633 -16.49 -24.43 -17.30
C ALA A 633 -15.20 -24.01 -18.01
N GLY A 634 -14.13 -24.79 -17.84
CA GLY A 634 -12.80 -24.54 -18.40
C GLY A 634 -12.06 -25.82 -18.83
N GLN A 635 -10.97 -25.67 -19.57
CA GLN A 635 -10.09 -26.78 -19.97
C GLN A 635 -8.66 -26.53 -19.49
N GLN A 636 -8.05 -27.55 -18.87
CA GLN A 636 -6.61 -27.58 -18.58
C GLN A 636 -5.91 -28.54 -19.56
N CYS A 637 -4.73 -28.14 -20.03
CA CYS A 637 -3.90 -28.89 -20.96
C CYS A 637 -2.46 -28.87 -20.44
N CYS A 638 -1.95 -30.02 -20.00
CA CYS A 638 -0.61 -30.17 -19.43
C CYS A 638 0.34 -30.83 -20.42
N TYR A 639 1.60 -30.40 -20.44
CA TYR A 639 2.62 -30.89 -21.37
C TYR A 639 3.80 -31.53 -20.65
N ASP A 640 4.26 -32.66 -21.14
CA ASP A 640 5.44 -33.36 -20.61
C ASP A 640 6.76 -32.61 -20.91
N LEU A 641 7.87 -33.12 -20.38
CA LEU A 641 9.23 -32.60 -20.62
C LEU A 641 9.69 -32.65 -22.10
N ALA A 642 8.97 -33.34 -22.97
CA ALA A 642 9.19 -33.37 -24.42
C ALA A 642 8.23 -32.42 -25.19
N GLY A 643 7.33 -31.75 -24.47
CA GLY A 643 6.36 -30.79 -25.01
C GLY A 643 5.11 -31.41 -25.61
N TYR A 644 4.79 -32.67 -25.32
CA TYR A 644 3.58 -33.38 -25.77
C TYR A 644 2.46 -33.31 -24.74
N LEU A 645 1.21 -33.25 -25.20
CA LEU A 645 0.01 -33.22 -24.36
C LEU A 645 -0.13 -34.49 -23.50
N MET A 646 -0.25 -34.33 -22.19
CA MET A 646 -0.48 -35.40 -21.22
C MET A 646 -1.98 -35.63 -21.00
N LEU A 647 -2.45 -36.84 -21.31
CA LEU A 647 -3.84 -37.23 -21.16
C LEU A 647 -4.09 -37.97 -19.83
N THR A 648 -5.22 -37.69 -19.17
CA THR A 648 -5.67 -38.43 -17.99
C THR A 648 -5.99 -39.88 -18.29
N ALA A 649 -6.19 -40.25 -19.56
CA ALA A 649 -6.32 -41.63 -19.99
C ALA A 649 -5.04 -42.46 -19.78
N ASP A 650 -3.85 -41.84 -19.93
CA ASP A 650 -2.57 -42.53 -19.86
C ASP A 650 -2.06 -42.65 -18.41
N ASN A 651 -2.09 -41.54 -17.66
CA ASN A 651 -1.74 -41.51 -16.23
C ASN A 651 -2.67 -40.56 -15.46
N LYS A 652 -2.71 -40.66 -14.12
CA LYS A 652 -3.54 -39.77 -13.29
C LYS A 652 -3.09 -38.29 -13.24
N TRP A 653 -1.98 -37.93 -13.88
CA TRP A 653 -1.34 -36.61 -13.81
C TRP A 653 -1.59 -35.74 -15.05
N GLY A 654 -2.32 -36.23 -16.05
CA GLY A 654 -2.71 -35.45 -17.23
C GLY A 654 -3.59 -34.23 -16.93
N GLY A 655 -3.72 -33.31 -17.89
CA GLY A 655 -4.55 -32.10 -17.72
C GLY A 655 -6.05 -32.42 -17.73
N THR A 656 -6.83 -31.83 -16.83
CA THR A 656 -8.27 -32.15 -16.65
C THR A 656 -9.22 -31.07 -17.19
N PRO A 657 -10.41 -31.42 -17.70
CA PRO A 657 -11.47 -30.44 -17.89
C PRO A 657 -12.03 -30.00 -16.52
N PHE A 658 -12.32 -28.72 -16.33
CA PHE A 658 -12.89 -28.18 -15.09
C PHE A 658 -14.37 -27.86 -15.28
N ARG A 659 -15.24 -28.34 -14.38
CA ARG A 659 -16.65 -27.95 -14.35
C ARG A 659 -16.79 -26.47 -14.01
N VAL A 660 -15.96 -25.97 -13.10
CA VAL A 660 -15.92 -24.57 -12.71
C VAL A 660 -14.53 -24.01 -12.94
N HIS A 661 -14.44 -22.91 -13.67
CA HIS A 661 -13.22 -22.19 -13.98
C HIS A 661 -12.62 -21.55 -12.73
N GLY A 662 -11.29 -21.42 -12.65
CA GLY A 662 -10.62 -20.79 -11.50
C GLY A 662 -11.05 -19.33 -11.24
N LEU A 663 -11.47 -18.62 -12.30
CA LEU A 663 -12.02 -17.25 -12.25
C LEU A 663 -13.53 -17.20 -11.91
N GLY A 664 -14.19 -18.35 -11.72
CA GLY A 664 -15.64 -18.41 -11.53
C GLY A 664 -16.42 -17.94 -12.78
N VAL A 665 -17.67 -17.55 -12.59
CA VAL A 665 -18.53 -16.94 -13.63
C VAL A 665 -19.55 -16.01 -12.97
N LEU A 666 -20.00 -14.95 -13.66
CA LEU A 666 -21.00 -14.04 -13.09
C LEU A 666 -22.42 -14.66 -13.08
N PRO A 667 -23.23 -14.39 -12.04
CA PRO A 667 -22.90 -13.67 -10.81
C PRO A 667 -22.17 -14.58 -9.80
N TRP A 668 -21.19 -14.01 -9.09
CA TRP A 668 -20.30 -14.73 -8.18
C TRP A 668 -20.90 -15.07 -6.80
N ASN A 669 -22.15 -14.73 -6.52
CA ASN A 669 -22.80 -14.98 -5.22
C ASN A 669 -23.71 -16.22 -5.21
N GLU A 670 -23.59 -17.09 -6.22
CA GLU A 670 -24.36 -18.33 -6.38
C GLU A 670 -23.44 -19.56 -6.37
N ALA A 671 -23.97 -20.69 -5.91
CA ALA A 671 -23.28 -21.98 -6.01
C ALA A 671 -22.83 -22.34 -7.44
N ASN A 672 -21.69 -23.02 -7.56
CA ASN A 672 -20.92 -23.38 -8.76
C ASN A 672 -20.26 -22.19 -9.50
N LYS A 673 -20.31 -20.96 -8.97
CA LYS A 673 -19.88 -19.76 -9.70
C LYS A 673 -18.74 -18.97 -9.05
N ILE A 674 -18.33 -19.34 -7.84
CA ILE A 674 -17.45 -18.52 -7.01
C ILE A 674 -15.97 -18.73 -7.40
N PRO A 675 -15.22 -17.65 -7.68
CA PRO A 675 -13.82 -17.72 -8.07
C PRO A 675 -12.98 -18.50 -7.04
N SER A 676 -12.11 -19.39 -7.51
CA SER A 676 -11.35 -20.39 -6.72
C SER A 676 -12.17 -21.38 -5.88
N LEU A 677 -13.19 -20.95 -5.13
CA LEU A 677 -13.86 -21.78 -4.13
C LEU A 677 -14.71 -22.89 -4.76
N SER A 678 -15.58 -22.53 -5.72
CA SER A 678 -16.38 -23.52 -6.45
C SER A 678 -15.49 -24.44 -7.29
N HIS A 679 -14.42 -23.90 -7.90
CA HIS A 679 -13.42 -24.70 -8.61
C HIS A 679 -12.78 -25.77 -7.70
N TRP A 680 -12.39 -25.38 -6.48
CA TRP A 680 -11.85 -26.34 -5.52
C TRP A 680 -12.88 -27.39 -5.10
N LEU A 681 -14.12 -26.98 -4.78
CA LEU A 681 -15.20 -27.86 -4.34
C LEU A 681 -15.60 -28.93 -5.38
N HIS A 682 -15.58 -28.58 -6.66
CA HIS A 682 -16.07 -29.46 -7.73
C HIS A 682 -14.96 -30.26 -8.44
N ASP A 683 -13.78 -29.66 -8.63
CA ASP A 683 -12.74 -30.20 -9.53
C ASP A 683 -11.42 -30.58 -8.82
N LYS A 684 -11.02 -29.87 -7.74
CA LYS A 684 -9.76 -30.20 -7.01
C LYS A 684 -9.98 -31.20 -5.87
N THR A 685 -11.01 -31.09 -5.02
CA THR A 685 -11.26 -32.05 -3.91
C THR A 685 -11.54 -33.47 -4.38
N SER A 686 -12.21 -33.60 -5.52
CA SER A 686 -12.52 -34.88 -6.15
C SER A 686 -11.27 -35.61 -6.61
N PHE A 687 -10.21 -34.91 -7.03
CA PHE A 687 -8.92 -35.53 -7.30
C PHE A 687 -8.30 -36.15 -6.03
N TYR A 688 -8.40 -35.50 -4.88
CA TYR A 688 -7.91 -36.05 -3.61
C TYR A 688 -8.62 -37.35 -3.25
N THR A 689 -9.95 -37.30 -3.16
CA THR A 689 -10.77 -38.43 -2.71
C THR A 689 -10.81 -39.58 -3.72
N CYS A 690 -10.74 -39.31 -5.03
CA CYS A 690 -10.80 -40.37 -6.06
C CYS A 690 -9.42 -40.89 -6.51
N CYS A 691 -8.36 -40.08 -6.54
CA CYS A 691 -7.09 -40.44 -7.19
C CYS A 691 -5.81 -40.19 -6.38
N LEU A 692 -5.77 -39.24 -5.43
CA LEU A 692 -4.55 -38.99 -4.65
C LEU A 692 -4.47 -39.91 -3.41
N TRP A 693 -5.59 -40.06 -2.71
CA TRP A 693 -5.72 -40.92 -1.52
C TRP A 693 -6.17 -42.36 -1.84
N GLN A 694 -6.21 -42.72 -3.13
CA GLN A 694 -6.48 -44.08 -3.62
C GLN A 694 -5.40 -44.51 -4.61
N ASP A 695 -5.32 -45.82 -4.87
CA ASP A 695 -4.50 -46.35 -5.96
C ASP A 695 -4.99 -45.87 -7.34
N GLU A 696 -4.07 -45.73 -8.29
CA GLU A 696 -4.38 -45.27 -9.64
C GLU A 696 -5.34 -46.20 -10.40
N GLN A 697 -5.35 -47.49 -10.06
CA GLN A 697 -6.25 -48.51 -10.61
C GLN A 697 -7.55 -48.68 -9.81
N SER A 698 -7.81 -47.84 -8.81
CA SER A 698 -9.08 -47.89 -8.09
C SER A 698 -10.25 -47.56 -9.01
N GLN A 699 -11.42 -48.12 -8.71
CA GLN A 699 -12.64 -47.81 -9.47
C GLN A 699 -13.00 -46.31 -9.38
N GLY A 700 -12.68 -45.66 -8.25
CA GLY A 700 -12.83 -44.22 -8.07
C GLY A 700 -11.96 -43.41 -9.04
N CYS A 701 -10.67 -43.73 -9.12
CA CYS A 701 -9.75 -43.01 -10.00
C CYS A 701 -10.03 -43.30 -11.48
N GLN A 702 -10.42 -44.54 -11.83
CA GLN A 702 -10.86 -44.87 -13.19
C GLN A 702 -12.12 -44.10 -13.59
N ASN A 703 -13.15 -44.02 -12.73
CA ASN A 703 -14.35 -43.22 -13.01
C ASN A 703 -14.01 -41.72 -13.17
N TYR A 704 -13.13 -41.18 -12.32
CA TYR A 704 -12.65 -39.81 -12.44
C TYR A 704 -11.97 -39.59 -13.81
N ARG A 705 -10.96 -40.39 -14.15
CA ARG A 705 -10.12 -40.21 -15.34
C ARG A 705 -10.83 -40.50 -16.66
N PHE A 706 -11.68 -41.52 -16.73
CA PHE A 706 -12.28 -41.97 -18.00
C PHE A 706 -13.71 -41.49 -18.23
N GLU A 707 -14.50 -41.21 -17.18
CA GLU A 707 -15.91 -40.83 -17.30
C GLU A 707 -16.19 -39.36 -16.97
N ARG A 708 -15.57 -38.81 -15.91
CA ARG A 708 -15.97 -37.51 -15.35
C ARG A 708 -15.03 -36.35 -15.66
N ARG A 709 -13.74 -36.61 -15.78
CA ARG A 709 -12.64 -35.64 -15.96
C ARG A 709 -11.61 -36.16 -16.97
N SER A 710 -12.11 -36.75 -18.06
CA SER A 710 -11.32 -37.18 -19.21
C SER A 710 -10.76 -35.97 -19.96
N SER A 711 -9.44 -35.93 -20.17
CA SER A 711 -8.81 -34.93 -21.03
C SER A 711 -9.43 -34.97 -22.43
N GLN A 712 -9.66 -33.81 -23.03
CA GLN A 712 -9.80 -33.77 -24.48
C GLN A 712 -8.45 -34.10 -25.13
N ASP A 713 -8.48 -34.89 -26.20
CA ASP A 713 -7.33 -35.04 -27.07
C ASP A 713 -7.11 -33.75 -27.90
N CYS A 714 -6.09 -33.73 -28.76
CA CYS A 714 -5.85 -32.60 -29.65
C CYS A 714 -6.48 -32.74 -31.04
N VAL A 715 -7.37 -33.73 -31.25
CA VAL A 715 -7.95 -34.04 -32.56
C VAL A 715 -8.98 -32.97 -32.95
N GLY A 716 -8.59 -32.09 -33.87
CA GLY A 716 -9.40 -30.94 -34.26
C GLY A 716 -8.94 -29.61 -33.66
N TYR A 717 -7.87 -29.60 -32.86
CA TYR A 717 -7.19 -28.35 -32.54
C TYR A 717 -6.71 -27.65 -33.82
N GLN A 718 -7.16 -26.40 -34.01
CA GLN A 718 -6.72 -25.54 -35.09
C GLN A 718 -5.78 -24.47 -34.51
N PRO A 719 -4.52 -24.37 -34.94
CA PRO A 719 -3.61 -23.34 -34.47
C PRO A 719 -4.10 -21.94 -34.87
N PRO A 720 -3.81 -20.89 -34.09
CA PRO A 720 -4.20 -19.52 -34.42
C PRO A 720 -3.64 -19.11 -35.79
N GLY A 721 -4.50 -18.48 -36.60
CA GLY A 721 -4.11 -17.98 -37.92
C GLY A 721 -2.99 -16.95 -37.80
N GLY A 722 -1.95 -17.08 -38.62
CA GLY A 722 -0.74 -16.25 -38.57
C GLY A 722 -0.97 -14.78 -38.94
N GLY A 723 -1.56 -14.01 -38.03
CA GLY A 723 -1.65 -12.56 -38.13
C GLY A 723 -0.26 -11.94 -37.97
N ARG A 724 0.23 -11.26 -39.03
CA ARG A 724 1.33 -10.30 -38.87
C ARG A 724 0.80 -9.17 -37.99
N LEU A 725 1.17 -9.18 -36.71
CA LEU A 725 1.21 -7.96 -35.91
C LEU A 725 2.02 -6.93 -36.72
N PRO A 726 1.46 -5.74 -37.03
CA PRO A 726 2.27 -4.67 -37.59
C PRO A 726 3.38 -4.39 -36.56
N LYS A 727 4.64 -4.38 -37.02
CA LYS A 727 5.73 -3.90 -36.18
C LYS A 727 5.40 -2.46 -35.82
N ILE A 728 5.05 -2.22 -34.56
CA ILE A 728 5.08 -0.89 -33.97
C ILE A 728 6.57 -0.52 -33.93
N LEU A 729 6.92 0.43 -34.81
CA LEU A 729 8.26 1.03 -34.94
C LEU A 729 8.37 2.23 -34.01
#